data_AF-A0A3M1DAX3-F1
#
_entry.id   AF-A0A3M1DAX3-F1
#
_cell.length_a   1.000
_cell.length_b   1.000
_cell.length_c   1.000
_cell.angle_alpha   90.00
_cell.angle_beta   90.00
_cell.angle_gamma   90.00
#
_symmetry.space_group_name_H-M   'P 1'
#
loop_
_entity.id
_entity.type
_entity.pdbx_description
1 polymer ?
#
loop_
_entity_poly.entity_id
_entity_poly.type
_entity_poly.pdbx_seq_one_letter_code
_entity_poly.pdbx_strand_id
1 'polypeptide(L)'
;MALSFSISLKKQAPIYLAAGLAIALGWGVPHWEQSGVFPPPLNMYSVPKTALAVSPACVTYQNVLVELQALRERVEVAQTTEEIQVLSQTFANILARLHDPRNVDLSDPTELERERQQLLDRIAWLRSLDTSGKFSVELDSLEAQVRTAKSIGDLIPIQDRLLIIEIALRTGGKKNTGGGNPECEDAQCNPPRNDDTNPTNPGNANQGSNILTGFKPRISFTLPGNGEDNVRSRVWIAFRKGESLPYFVQHNALRLLRVFTPYGNMLWEYYQPKQIDNTNPNWPELNVHHSDGRTFDIDGDGTDEIIACGAGIPGGSPDKVEMRIYDLLTGTVRARYDLSSEPGLERPVDYHRMCEFDLVLFEGETAPYAIMATKGPNGKMPGYMDVYSRTIALRLSPWKIEKLWTASTHQAGHSVWPYDANRNGKAEFMWVGKYKIDKYGNILATPTGGSGWVENEDHWDGVQIADLIPSRPGLEMAVVGGLGTEIRDAEDGTLVYRFEGPSFVDVQRAVVGDFVPEDSGLEIYLEQMRQPRDGSLVGPTGKVYWIHSPRGPSAYQLARLVNGREVMQLWGEAYAIDKNGFTRVLEGGGAWFGESIFSNKEIPGMLMWNPDGWAMDLWGDAREEVLTWGRNRLVVGSFEEPTQSRLKEHEPFYWLRLKMIANFTRTVAPNPELAPW
;
A
#
# COMPACT_ATOMS: atom_id res chain seq x y z
N MET A 1 58.96 -5.24 -30.34
CA MET A 1 58.71 -3.80 -30.52
C MET A 1 57.22 -3.57 -30.44
N ALA A 2 56.77 -3.00 -29.33
CA ALA A 2 55.40 -2.56 -29.12
C ALA A 2 55.19 -1.22 -29.85
N LEU A 3 54.03 -1.04 -30.48
CA LEU A 3 53.54 0.27 -30.89
C LEU A 3 52.03 0.30 -30.61
N SER A 4 51.73 0.88 -29.46
CA SER A 4 50.40 1.27 -28.97
C SER A 4 49.92 2.50 -29.73
N PHE A 5 48.72 2.46 -30.31
CA PHE A 5 47.95 3.66 -30.65
C PHE A 5 46.87 3.87 -29.59
N SER A 6 47.10 4.88 -28.75
CA SER A 6 46.11 5.46 -27.85
C SER A 6 45.19 6.38 -28.66
N ILE A 7 43.92 6.00 -28.85
CA ILE A 7 42.88 6.91 -29.34
C ILE A 7 42.23 7.57 -28.11
N SER A 8 42.28 8.90 -28.08
CA SER A 8 41.79 9.74 -26.98
C SER A 8 40.26 9.74 -26.90
N LEU A 9 39.72 9.36 -25.74
CA LEU A 9 38.31 9.43 -25.34
C LEU A 9 37.69 10.84 -25.34
N LYS A 10 38.47 11.91 -25.62
CA LYS A 10 37.97 13.30 -25.56
C LYS A 10 37.15 13.76 -26.77
N LYS A 11 37.04 12.98 -27.84
CA LYS A 11 36.30 13.37 -29.07
C LYS A 11 34.90 12.74 -29.23
N GLN A 12 34.47 11.86 -28.31
CA GLN A 12 33.17 11.16 -28.45
C GLN A 12 32.08 11.67 -27.51
N ALA A 13 32.41 12.45 -26.47
CA ALA A 13 31.42 13.02 -25.54
C ALA A 13 30.27 13.82 -26.20
N PRO A 14 30.50 14.68 -27.22
CA PRO A 14 29.41 15.42 -27.86
C PRO A 14 28.47 14.53 -28.69
N ILE A 15 28.95 13.38 -29.18
CA ILE A 15 28.16 12.44 -29.99
C ILE A 15 27.17 11.67 -29.10
N TYR A 16 27.59 11.25 -27.90
CA TYR A 16 26.71 10.54 -26.97
C TYR A 16 25.66 11.46 -26.33
N LEU A 17 26.00 12.73 -26.08
CA LEU A 17 25.05 13.71 -25.56
C LEU A 17 23.99 14.09 -26.62
N ALA A 18 24.42 14.30 -27.88
CA ALA A 18 23.50 14.55 -28.99
C ALA A 18 22.62 13.33 -29.31
N ALA A 19 23.16 12.10 -29.23
CA ALA A 19 22.39 10.87 -29.41
C ALA A 19 21.36 10.65 -28.28
N GLY A 20 21.72 10.94 -27.03
CA GLY A 20 20.78 10.88 -25.91
C GLY A 20 19.62 11.88 -26.04
N LEU A 21 19.92 13.11 -26.49
CA LEU A 21 18.92 14.15 -26.72
C LEU A 21 18.01 13.83 -27.92
N ALA A 22 18.58 13.27 -28.99
CA ALA A 22 17.82 12.81 -30.17
C ALA A 22 16.83 11.68 -29.82
N ILE A 23 17.25 10.70 -29.03
CA ILE A 23 16.38 9.61 -28.57
C ILE A 23 15.26 10.15 -27.68
N ALA A 24 15.56 11.08 -26.77
CA ALA A 24 14.56 11.74 -25.91
C ALA A 24 13.55 12.60 -26.70
N LEU A 25 13.93 13.09 -27.88
CA LEU A 25 13.06 13.83 -28.81
C LEU A 25 12.39 12.92 -29.86
N GLY A 26 12.46 11.59 -29.68
CA GLY A 26 11.71 10.61 -30.49
C GLY A 26 12.43 10.10 -31.75
N TRP A 27 13.77 10.21 -31.83
CA TRP A 27 14.53 9.63 -32.95
C TRP A 27 14.86 8.15 -32.71
N GLY A 28 13.99 7.27 -33.18
CA GLY A 28 14.33 5.86 -33.46
C GLY A 28 14.87 5.71 -34.89
N VAL A 29 16.00 5.01 -35.04
CA VAL A 29 16.71 4.72 -36.31
C VAL A 29 15.85 3.87 -37.27
N PRO A 30 15.97 4.04 -38.61
CA PRO A 30 14.95 3.61 -39.58
C PRO A 30 15.20 2.20 -40.12
N HIS A 31 14.17 1.36 -40.13
CA HIS A 31 14.16 0.12 -40.91
C HIS A 31 12.77 -0.30 -41.38
N TRP A 32 11.99 0.62 -41.97
CA TRP A 32 10.71 0.29 -42.60
C TRP A 32 10.47 1.14 -43.87
N GLU A 33 11.31 0.92 -44.89
CA GLU A 33 10.97 1.21 -46.29
C GLU A 33 10.78 -0.12 -47.02
N GLN A 34 9.61 -0.76 -46.85
CA GLN A 34 9.12 -1.81 -47.79
C GLN A 34 7.69 -2.27 -47.45
N SER A 35 6.72 -1.38 -47.63
CA SER A 35 5.35 -1.79 -48.02
C SER A 35 4.57 -0.53 -48.39
N GLY A 36 4.73 -0.10 -49.64
CA GLY A 36 3.98 1.03 -50.17
C GLY A 36 2.50 0.70 -50.27
N VAL A 37 1.68 1.30 -49.40
CA VAL A 37 0.29 1.71 -49.66
C VAL A 37 -0.02 2.89 -48.72
N PHE A 38 -0.11 4.11 -49.25
CA PHE A 38 -0.75 5.25 -48.57
C PHE A 38 -2.09 5.55 -49.23
N PRO A 39 -3.18 5.76 -48.46
CA PRO A 39 -4.33 6.55 -48.92
C PRO A 39 -4.08 8.06 -48.69
N PRO A 40 -4.81 8.94 -49.39
CA PRO A 40 -4.52 10.38 -49.50
C PRO A 40 -4.76 11.17 -48.20
N PRO A 41 -4.20 12.40 -48.08
CA PRO A 41 -4.32 13.21 -46.88
C PRO A 41 -5.78 13.63 -46.63
N LEU A 42 -6.28 13.29 -45.44
CA LEU A 42 -7.50 13.87 -44.90
C LEU A 42 -7.25 15.35 -44.60
N ASN A 43 -8.02 16.20 -45.29
CA ASN A 43 -8.17 17.61 -45.03
C ASN A 43 -8.42 17.87 -43.53
N MET A 44 -7.54 18.63 -42.89
CA MET A 44 -7.85 19.26 -41.61
C MET A 44 -9.03 20.22 -41.80
N TYR A 45 -10.07 19.99 -41.01
CA TYR A 45 -11.23 20.85 -40.90
C TYR A 45 -10.82 22.29 -40.55
N SER A 46 -11.31 23.24 -41.35
CA SER A 46 -11.41 24.65 -40.99
C SER A 46 -12.25 24.80 -39.72
N VAL A 47 -11.64 25.29 -38.65
CA VAL A 47 -12.34 25.64 -37.40
C VAL A 47 -13.11 26.95 -37.62
N PRO A 48 -14.42 27.03 -37.31
CA PRO A 48 -15.16 28.29 -37.38
C PRO A 48 -14.65 29.28 -36.33
N LYS A 49 -14.52 30.55 -36.72
CA LYS A 49 -14.32 31.67 -35.79
C LYS A 49 -15.58 31.89 -34.95
N THR A 50 -15.73 31.14 -33.87
CA THR A 50 -16.60 31.52 -32.75
C THR A 50 -15.84 31.33 -31.45
N ALA A 51 -15.79 32.40 -30.66
CA ALA A 51 -15.02 32.50 -29.42
C ALA A 51 -15.47 31.47 -28.39
N LEU A 52 -14.72 30.38 -28.29
CA LEU A 52 -14.69 29.51 -27.11
C LEU A 52 -13.62 30.07 -26.17
N ALA A 53 -14.00 30.32 -24.91
CA ALA A 53 -13.06 30.65 -23.86
C ALA A 53 -12.12 29.45 -23.66
N VAL A 54 -10.93 29.52 -24.26
CA VAL A 54 -9.88 28.53 -24.08
C VAL A 54 -9.33 28.71 -22.67
N SER A 55 -9.34 27.65 -21.88
CA SER A 55 -8.70 27.61 -20.55
C SER A 55 -7.22 28.01 -20.69
N PRO A 56 -6.66 28.82 -19.76
CA PRO A 56 -5.24 29.19 -19.76
C PRO A 56 -4.28 27.98 -19.88
N ALA A 57 -4.67 26.81 -19.37
CA ALA A 57 -3.86 25.59 -19.43
C ALA A 57 -3.66 25.05 -20.87
N CYS A 58 -4.64 25.22 -21.76
CA CYS A 58 -4.51 24.80 -23.17
C CYS A 58 -3.56 25.70 -23.95
N VAL A 59 -3.43 26.97 -23.56
CA VAL A 59 -2.48 27.93 -24.17
C VAL A 59 -1.04 27.56 -23.77
N THR A 60 -0.82 27.15 -22.51
CA THR A 60 0.49 26.72 -22.02
C THR A 60 1.03 25.50 -22.78
N TYR A 61 0.19 24.50 -23.05
CA TYR A 61 0.62 23.29 -23.74
C TYR A 61 1.01 23.54 -25.20
N GLN A 62 0.24 24.37 -25.93
CA GLN A 62 0.60 24.73 -27.32
C GLN A 62 1.91 25.54 -27.37
N ASN A 63 2.13 26.46 -26.43
CA ASN A 63 3.37 27.22 -26.36
C ASN A 63 4.58 26.31 -26.10
N VAL A 64 4.43 25.31 -25.22
CA VAL A 64 5.50 24.34 -24.97
C VAL A 64 5.80 23.47 -26.19
N LEU A 65 4.79 23.06 -26.95
CA LEU A 65 5.02 22.32 -28.20
C LEU A 65 5.79 23.15 -29.23
N VAL A 66 5.47 24.44 -29.36
CA VAL A 66 6.22 25.38 -30.22
C VAL A 66 7.66 25.52 -29.74
N GLU A 67 7.89 25.62 -28.44
CA GLU A 67 9.24 25.72 -27.86
C GLU A 67 10.06 24.42 -28.05
N LEU A 68 9.45 23.25 -27.88
CA LEU A 68 10.10 21.96 -28.14
C LEU A 68 10.45 21.79 -29.62
N GLN A 69 9.58 22.26 -30.52
CA GLN A 69 9.83 22.21 -31.95
C GLN A 69 10.95 23.17 -32.37
N ALA A 70 10.98 24.39 -31.83
CA ALA A 70 12.08 25.33 -32.03
C ALA A 70 13.40 24.82 -31.43
N LEU A 71 13.34 24.15 -30.28
CA LEU A 71 14.52 23.54 -29.66
C LEU A 71 15.08 22.42 -30.55
N ARG A 72 14.21 21.56 -31.09
CA ARG A 72 14.60 20.50 -32.05
C ARG A 72 15.32 21.09 -33.26
N GLU A 73 14.75 22.09 -33.91
CA GLU A 73 15.37 22.76 -35.06
C GLU A 73 16.76 23.34 -34.73
N ARG A 74 16.95 23.85 -33.51
CA ARG A 74 18.24 24.39 -33.04
C ARG A 74 19.26 23.31 -32.72
N VAL A 75 18.84 22.14 -32.23
CA VAL A 75 19.71 20.99 -32.02
C VAL A 75 20.24 20.45 -33.35
N GLU A 76 19.43 20.48 -34.41
CA GLU A 76 19.81 20.02 -35.75
C GLU A 76 20.95 20.83 -36.39
N VAL A 77 21.13 22.10 -36.00
CA VAL A 77 22.14 23.00 -36.58
C VAL A 77 23.29 23.37 -35.62
N ALA A 78 23.28 22.88 -34.38
CA ALA A 78 24.32 23.15 -33.40
C ALA A 78 25.65 22.52 -33.82
N GLN A 79 26.74 23.30 -33.80
CA GLN A 79 28.08 22.85 -34.25
C GLN A 79 29.11 22.79 -33.12
N THR A 80 28.79 23.38 -31.96
CA THR A 80 29.72 23.49 -30.82
C THR A 80 29.19 22.78 -29.57
N THR A 81 30.10 22.42 -28.67
CA THR A 81 29.74 21.74 -27.41
C THR A 81 29.00 22.69 -26.47
N GLU A 82 29.38 23.96 -26.48
CA GLU A 82 28.74 25.04 -25.74
C GLU A 82 27.29 25.26 -26.20
N GLU A 83 27.02 25.22 -27.51
CA GLU A 83 25.64 25.28 -28.03
C GLU A 83 24.79 24.09 -27.57
N ILE A 84 25.34 22.86 -27.63
CA ILE A 84 24.63 21.66 -27.18
C ILE A 84 24.35 21.71 -25.68
N GLN A 85 25.27 22.22 -24.85
CA GLN A 85 25.03 22.40 -23.41
C GLN A 85 23.90 23.40 -23.13
N VAL A 86 23.87 24.52 -23.85
CA VAL A 86 22.79 25.52 -23.73
C VAL A 86 21.44 24.92 -24.16
N LEU A 87 21.42 24.14 -25.23
CA LEU A 87 20.20 23.46 -25.72
C LEU A 87 19.74 22.36 -24.76
N SER A 88 20.67 21.60 -24.17
CA SER A 88 20.35 20.60 -23.14
C SER A 88 19.78 21.24 -21.88
N GLN A 89 20.31 22.39 -21.45
CA GLN A 89 19.74 23.14 -20.32
C GLN A 89 18.36 23.72 -20.67
N THR A 90 18.17 24.18 -21.92
CA THR A 90 16.87 24.67 -22.41
C THR A 90 15.84 23.54 -22.43
N PHE A 91 16.23 22.33 -22.83
CA PHE A 91 15.40 21.13 -22.77
C PHE A 91 14.99 20.79 -21.34
N ALA A 92 15.95 20.74 -20.42
CA ALA A 92 15.68 20.48 -19.00
C ALA A 92 14.71 21.52 -18.40
N ASN A 93 14.84 22.80 -18.78
CA ASN A 93 13.93 23.87 -18.34
C ASN A 93 12.52 23.76 -18.97
N ILE A 94 12.40 23.23 -20.18
CA ILE A 94 11.10 22.93 -20.80
C ILE A 94 10.45 21.73 -20.10
N LEU A 95 11.20 20.67 -19.84
CA LEU A 95 10.72 19.48 -19.12
C LEU A 95 10.33 19.81 -17.69
N ALA A 96 11.09 20.64 -16.98
CA ALA A 96 10.73 21.11 -15.65
C ALA A 96 9.38 21.86 -15.65
N ARG A 97 9.06 22.62 -16.70
CA ARG A 97 7.75 23.27 -16.86
C ARG A 97 6.63 22.29 -17.23
N LEU A 98 6.93 21.18 -17.90
CA LEU A 98 5.96 20.15 -18.28
C LEU A 98 5.65 19.17 -17.15
N HIS A 99 6.62 18.90 -16.29
CA HIS A 99 6.56 17.89 -15.23
C HIS A 99 6.40 18.49 -13.83
N ASP A 100 6.23 19.82 -13.69
CA ASP A 100 5.80 20.40 -12.42
C ASP A 100 4.30 20.08 -12.20
N PRO A 101 3.93 19.30 -11.16
CA PRO A 101 2.53 19.04 -10.83
C PRO A 101 1.78 20.32 -10.41
N ARG A 102 2.51 21.43 -10.23
CA ARG A 102 2.01 22.74 -9.82
C ARG A 102 2.14 23.73 -10.97
N ASN A 103 1.21 23.68 -11.93
CA ASN A 103 0.75 24.89 -12.62
C ASN A 103 0.00 25.81 -11.64
N VAL A 104 0.63 26.09 -10.50
CA VAL A 104 0.33 27.15 -9.55
C VAL A 104 1.07 28.37 -10.07
N ASP A 105 0.44 29.53 -9.94
CA ASP A 105 0.97 30.79 -10.38
C ASP A 105 2.36 31.04 -9.75
N LEU A 106 3.43 30.83 -10.53
CA LEU A 106 4.82 31.07 -10.10
C LEU A 106 5.10 32.54 -9.76
N SER A 107 4.12 33.43 -9.94
CA SER A 107 4.16 34.81 -9.49
C SER A 107 3.53 35.04 -8.12
N ASP A 108 2.93 34.03 -7.48
CA ASP A 108 2.38 34.14 -6.12
C ASP A 108 3.53 34.30 -5.11
N PRO A 109 3.72 35.51 -4.54
CA PRO A 109 4.79 35.78 -3.58
C PRO A 109 4.65 34.93 -2.31
N THR A 110 3.43 34.46 -2.01
CA THR A 110 3.08 33.71 -0.82
C THR A 110 3.70 32.31 -0.83
N GLU A 111 3.75 31.67 -2.00
CA GLU A 111 4.26 30.31 -2.12
C GLU A 111 5.79 30.27 -2.08
N LEU A 112 6.46 31.20 -2.77
CA LEU A 112 7.92 31.36 -2.67
C LEU A 112 8.35 31.58 -1.22
N GLU A 113 7.64 32.44 -0.48
CA GLU A 113 7.99 32.72 0.92
C GLU A 113 7.75 31.51 1.84
N ARG A 114 6.68 30.73 1.58
CA ARG A 114 6.42 29.47 2.30
C ARG A 114 7.56 28.47 2.09
N GLU A 115 7.98 28.26 0.85
CA GLU A 115 9.08 27.33 0.50
C GLU A 115 10.43 27.81 1.07
N ARG A 116 10.71 29.13 1.02
CA ARG A 116 11.89 29.69 1.69
C ARG A 116 11.89 29.37 3.18
N GLN A 117 10.77 29.59 3.87
CA GLN A 117 10.68 29.34 5.30
C GLN A 117 10.92 27.85 5.62
N GLN A 118 10.33 26.93 4.87
CA GLN A 118 10.56 25.49 5.06
C GLN A 118 12.03 25.10 4.91
N LEU A 119 12.75 25.67 3.94
CA LEU A 119 14.18 25.38 3.75
C LEU A 119 15.05 26.02 4.82
N LEU A 120 14.70 27.21 5.30
CA LEU A 120 15.39 27.84 6.44
C LEU A 120 15.22 27.00 7.71
N ASP A 121 14.01 26.50 7.98
CA ASP A 121 13.74 25.62 9.12
C ASP A 121 14.53 24.31 9.00
N ARG A 122 14.59 23.73 7.80
CA ARG A 122 15.40 22.52 7.53
C ARG A 122 16.89 22.77 7.72
N ILE A 123 17.43 23.91 7.29
CA ILE A 123 18.82 24.30 7.53
C ILE A 123 19.11 24.43 9.03
N ALA A 124 18.22 25.09 9.79
CA ALA A 124 18.37 25.22 11.23
C ALA A 124 18.40 23.85 11.93
N TRP A 125 17.52 22.93 11.51
CA TRP A 125 17.52 21.56 12.00
C TRP A 125 18.80 20.80 11.64
N LEU A 126 19.30 20.89 10.40
CA LEU A 126 20.56 20.26 10.01
C LEU A 126 21.77 20.80 10.80
N ARG A 127 21.81 22.10 11.11
CA ARG A 127 22.84 22.67 12.00
C ARG A 127 22.80 22.06 13.40
N SER A 128 21.62 21.75 13.92
CA SER A 128 21.47 21.09 15.22
C SER A 128 22.01 19.65 15.23
N LEU A 129 22.03 19.00 14.06
CA LEU A 129 22.59 17.66 13.89
C LEU A 129 24.10 17.66 13.61
N ASP A 130 24.63 18.70 12.96
CA ASP A 130 26.06 18.84 12.66
C ASP A 130 26.89 19.29 13.88
N THR A 131 26.92 18.46 14.92
CA THR A 131 27.71 18.70 16.14
C THR A 131 29.22 18.86 15.89
N SER A 132 29.71 18.37 14.74
CA SER A 132 31.11 18.48 14.33
C SER A 132 31.44 19.78 13.59
N GLY A 133 30.42 20.54 13.17
CA GLY A 133 30.59 21.71 12.30
C GLY A 133 31.10 21.37 10.90
N LYS A 134 31.04 20.11 10.47
CA LYS A 134 31.59 19.62 9.19
C LYS A 134 30.91 20.26 7.98
N PHE A 135 29.64 20.59 8.10
CA PHE A 135 28.79 21.18 7.07
C PHE A 135 28.43 22.65 7.36
N SER A 136 28.92 23.24 8.45
CA SER A 136 28.62 24.63 8.85
C SER A 136 28.74 25.64 7.71
N VAL A 137 29.88 25.65 7.00
CA VAL A 137 30.14 26.55 5.85
C VAL A 137 29.17 26.31 4.70
N GLU A 138 28.82 25.06 4.43
CA GLU A 138 27.88 24.71 3.35
C GLU A 138 26.44 25.10 3.72
N LEU A 139 26.02 24.86 4.96
CA LEU A 139 24.71 25.26 5.47
C LEU A 139 24.54 26.78 5.49
N ASP A 140 25.58 27.54 5.84
CA ASP A 140 25.58 29.01 5.75
C ASP A 140 25.43 29.50 4.31
N SER A 141 26.13 28.85 3.38
CA SER A 141 26.03 29.14 1.95
C SER A 141 24.65 28.83 1.38
N LEU A 142 24.05 27.71 1.77
CA LEU A 142 22.70 27.32 1.35
C LEU A 142 21.65 28.26 1.97
N GLU A 143 21.80 28.68 3.22
CA GLU A 143 20.90 29.67 3.84
C GLU A 143 20.90 31.00 3.08
N ALA A 144 22.09 31.50 2.73
CA ALA A 144 22.23 32.71 1.94
C ALA A 144 21.56 32.58 0.55
N GLN A 145 21.65 31.41 -0.07
CA GLN A 145 20.97 31.11 -1.34
C GLN A 145 19.44 31.09 -1.15
N VAL A 146 18.90 30.45 -0.12
CA VAL A 146 17.44 30.46 0.16
C VAL A 146 16.93 31.89 0.33
N ARG A 147 17.65 32.73 1.07
CA ARG A 147 17.26 34.13 1.32
C ARG A 147 17.28 35.01 0.07
N THR A 148 18.09 34.66 -0.94
CA THR A 148 18.27 35.45 -2.17
C THR A 148 17.61 34.86 -3.40
N ALA A 149 17.10 33.62 -3.32
CA ALA A 149 16.31 32.96 -4.34
C ALA A 149 15.15 33.85 -4.77
N LYS A 150 14.96 34.10 -6.08
CA LYS A 150 13.91 34.98 -6.60
C LYS A 150 12.71 34.20 -7.14
N SER A 151 12.84 32.88 -7.23
CA SER A 151 11.85 31.97 -7.76
C SER A 151 11.94 30.61 -7.06
N ILE A 152 10.90 29.79 -7.16
CA ILE A 152 10.92 28.41 -6.68
C ILE A 152 12.01 27.60 -7.41
N GLY A 153 12.27 27.90 -8.69
CA GLY A 153 13.36 27.27 -9.45
C GLY A 153 14.74 27.47 -8.83
N ASP A 154 14.98 28.60 -8.16
CA ASP A 154 16.24 28.85 -7.44
C ASP A 154 16.36 28.00 -6.17
N LEU A 155 15.25 27.50 -5.62
CA LEU A 155 15.20 26.69 -4.40
C LEU A 155 15.45 25.19 -4.64
N ILE A 156 15.18 24.68 -5.85
CA ILE A 156 15.31 23.24 -6.17
C ILE A 156 16.75 22.74 -5.98
N PRO A 157 17.80 23.38 -6.53
CA PRO A 157 19.18 22.91 -6.32
C PRO A 157 19.61 22.97 -4.84
N ILE A 158 18.98 23.83 -4.05
CA ILE A 158 19.22 23.94 -2.61
C ILE A 158 18.63 22.73 -1.88
N GLN A 159 17.39 22.35 -2.21
CA GLN A 159 16.72 21.16 -1.66
C GLN A 159 17.56 19.89 -1.83
N ASP A 160 18.09 19.67 -3.03
CA ASP A 160 18.93 18.51 -3.35
C ASP A 160 20.20 18.46 -2.49
N ARG A 161 20.85 19.62 -2.30
CA ARG A 161 22.07 19.71 -1.46
C ARG A 161 21.77 19.49 0.02
N LEU A 162 20.65 20.00 0.52
CA LEU A 162 20.23 19.76 1.90
C LEU A 162 19.93 18.27 2.15
N LEU A 163 19.36 17.57 1.18
CA LEU A 163 19.13 16.12 1.26
C LEU A 163 20.45 15.33 1.37
N ILE A 164 21.47 15.70 0.58
CA ILE A 164 22.79 15.05 0.65
C ILE A 164 23.43 15.25 2.03
N ILE A 165 23.38 16.47 2.58
CA ILE A 165 23.91 16.76 3.92
C ILE A 165 23.17 15.95 4.98
N GLU A 166 21.85 15.86 4.88
CA GLU A 166 21.03 15.05 5.80
C GLU A 166 21.46 13.59 5.81
N ILE A 167 21.62 12.98 4.63
CA ILE A 167 22.08 11.60 4.49
C ILE A 167 23.47 11.43 5.13
N ALA A 168 24.38 12.37 4.89
CA ALA A 168 25.74 12.31 5.43
C ALA A 168 25.78 12.44 6.96
N LEU A 169 24.95 13.30 7.54
CA LEU A 169 24.83 13.46 9.01
C LEU A 169 24.22 12.23 9.67
N ARG A 170 23.20 11.62 9.05
CA ARG A 170 22.57 10.39 9.57
C ARG A 170 23.47 9.17 9.47
N THR A 171 24.31 9.08 8.44
CA THR A 171 25.21 7.94 8.22
C THR A 171 26.55 8.08 8.96
N GLY A 172 27.04 9.31 9.19
CA GLY A 172 28.33 9.59 9.81
C GLY A 172 28.38 9.53 11.34
N GLY A 173 27.23 9.43 12.03
CA GLY A 173 27.13 9.48 13.49
C GLY A 173 27.50 8.20 14.26
N LYS A 174 27.74 7.07 13.59
CA LYS A 174 28.14 5.82 14.26
C LYS A 174 29.65 5.80 14.55
N LYS A 175 30.08 6.47 15.62
CA LYS A 175 31.34 6.10 16.30
C LYS A 175 31.07 4.95 17.25
N ASN A 176 31.74 3.82 17.02
CA ASN A 176 31.92 2.74 18.00
C ASN A 176 32.52 3.31 19.28
N THR A 177 31.70 3.53 20.32
CA THR A 177 32.19 3.66 21.70
C THR A 177 32.22 2.27 22.32
N GLY A 178 33.31 1.54 22.05
CA GLY A 178 33.74 0.44 22.90
C GLY A 178 34.49 1.01 24.11
N GLY A 179 34.11 0.57 25.31
CA GLY A 179 34.71 0.95 26.60
C GLY A 179 33.61 1.32 27.58
N GLY A 180 33.53 0.77 28.78
CA GLY A 180 34.30 -0.20 29.53
C GLY A 180 33.56 -0.35 30.87
N ASN A 181 33.52 -1.57 31.41
CA ASN A 181 32.90 -1.84 32.71
C ASN A 181 33.58 -1.02 33.83
N PRO A 182 32.81 -0.43 34.76
CA PRO A 182 33.22 -0.31 36.14
C PRO A 182 32.40 -1.28 37.00
N GLU A 183 33.14 -2.00 37.83
CA GLU A 183 32.71 -2.98 38.81
C GLU A 183 31.71 -2.40 39.83
N CYS A 184 30.91 -3.31 40.38
CA CYS A 184 30.02 -3.10 41.53
C CYS A 184 30.79 -2.68 42.79
N GLU A 185 30.13 -1.95 43.69
CA GLU A 185 30.25 -2.18 45.13
C GLU A 185 29.02 -1.67 45.91
N ASP A 186 28.44 -2.60 46.68
CA ASP A 186 27.76 -2.50 47.97
C ASP A 186 26.36 -1.88 48.19
N ALA A 187 25.45 -2.83 48.48
CA ALA A 187 24.64 -2.96 49.71
C ALA A 187 23.32 -2.16 49.86
N GLN A 188 22.18 -2.87 49.84
CA GLN A 188 21.49 -3.30 51.07
C GLN A 188 20.18 -4.07 50.77
N CYS A 189 20.02 -5.18 51.48
CA CYS A 189 18.90 -6.10 51.48
C CYS A 189 17.68 -5.55 52.25
N ASN A 190 16.46 -5.89 51.79
CA ASN A 190 15.46 -6.60 52.61
C ASN A 190 14.27 -7.08 51.73
N PRO A 191 13.80 -8.33 51.88
CA PRO A 191 12.65 -8.86 51.15
C PRO A 191 11.35 -8.74 51.96
N PRO A 192 10.17 -8.76 51.33
CA PRO A 192 8.97 -9.26 51.98
C PRO A 192 8.46 -10.54 51.33
N ARG A 193 8.47 -11.59 52.16
CA ARG A 193 7.44 -12.63 52.37
C ARG A 193 6.55 -13.06 51.19
N ASN A 194 6.77 -14.31 50.80
CA ASN A 194 5.76 -15.19 50.23
C ASN A 194 4.73 -15.56 51.31
N ASP A 195 3.45 -15.44 50.98
CA ASP A 195 2.38 -16.28 51.51
C ASP A 195 1.49 -16.70 50.31
N ASP A 196 1.38 -18.02 50.14
CA ASP A 196 0.61 -18.70 49.10
C ASP A 196 -0.90 -18.69 49.36
N THR A 197 -1.65 -18.94 48.28
CA THR A 197 -2.98 -19.62 48.16
C THR A 197 -4.13 -18.81 47.53
N ASN A 198 -4.15 -18.76 46.18
CA ASN A 198 -5.41 -18.75 45.42
C ASN A 198 -5.19 -19.13 43.93
N PRO A 199 -5.83 -20.19 43.39
CA PRO A 199 -5.66 -20.61 42.01
C PRO A 199 -6.84 -20.15 41.13
N THR A 200 -6.89 -18.88 40.72
CA THR A 200 -7.76 -18.38 39.62
C THR A 200 -7.34 -16.97 39.18
N ASN A 201 -6.20 -16.87 38.50
CA ASN A 201 -5.93 -15.79 37.56
C ASN A 201 -4.73 -16.23 36.70
N PRO A 202 -4.84 -16.31 35.36
CA PRO A 202 -3.65 -16.40 34.53
C PRO A 202 -2.89 -15.08 34.74
N GLY A 203 -1.83 -15.19 35.54
CA GLY A 203 -1.16 -14.06 36.16
C GLY A 203 -0.48 -13.13 35.18
N ASN A 204 -0.25 -11.91 35.67
CA ASN A 204 0.70 -10.93 35.14
C ASN A 204 2.00 -11.61 34.71
N ALA A 205 2.13 -11.88 33.40
CA ALA A 205 3.38 -12.21 32.75
C ALA A 205 4.25 -10.94 32.64
N ASN A 206 4.70 -10.43 33.78
CA ASN A 206 5.70 -9.37 33.91
C ASN A 206 6.99 -9.92 34.54
N GLN A 207 7.47 -11.08 34.05
CA GLN A 207 8.78 -11.60 34.43
C GLN A 207 9.61 -11.90 33.18
N GLY A 208 10.68 -11.12 32.99
CA GLY A 208 11.74 -11.38 32.02
C GLY A 208 11.66 -10.56 30.74
N SER A 209 11.88 -9.25 30.84
CA SER A 209 12.00 -8.31 29.73
C SER A 209 13.20 -8.63 28.82
N ASN A 210 13.01 -9.58 27.89
CA ASN A 210 13.62 -9.46 26.56
C ASN A 210 12.55 -8.83 25.66
N ILE A 211 12.27 -7.53 25.88
CA ILE A 211 11.58 -6.73 24.86
C ILE A 211 12.39 -6.95 23.59
N LEU A 212 11.75 -7.40 22.52
CA LEU A 212 12.39 -7.48 21.21
C LEU A 212 12.69 -6.04 20.77
N THR A 213 13.84 -5.51 21.20
CA THR A 213 14.41 -4.20 20.83
C THR A 213 14.86 -4.17 19.36
N GLY A 214 14.25 -4.99 18.51
CA GLY A 214 14.75 -5.37 17.20
C GLY A 214 14.11 -4.64 16.02
N PHE A 215 12.99 -3.92 16.19
CA PHE A 215 12.41 -3.19 15.06
C PHE A 215 13.29 -2.01 14.67
N LYS A 216 13.79 -2.00 13.43
CA LYS A 216 14.58 -0.90 12.89
C LYS A 216 13.87 -0.30 11.67
N PRO A 217 13.43 0.97 11.77
CA PRO A 217 12.99 1.72 10.62
C PRO A 217 14.07 1.75 9.54
N ARG A 218 13.72 1.40 8.31
CA ARG A 218 14.61 1.54 7.14
C ARG A 218 14.16 2.68 6.23
N ILE A 219 12.86 2.87 6.08
CA ILE A 219 12.26 4.01 5.35
C ILE A 219 11.43 4.81 6.33
N SER A 220 11.57 6.13 6.30
CA SER A 220 10.85 7.00 7.22
C SER A 220 10.80 8.43 6.71
N PHE A 221 9.60 8.96 6.48
CA PHE A 221 9.44 10.32 6.00
C PHE A 221 8.17 10.98 6.55
N THR A 222 8.19 12.31 6.55
CA THR A 222 7.07 13.14 7.02
C THR A 222 5.95 13.13 5.99
N LEU A 223 4.71 12.90 6.44
CA LEU A 223 3.51 13.05 5.62
C LEU A 223 3.06 14.51 5.65
N PRO A 224 2.82 15.14 4.48
CA PRO A 224 2.34 16.51 4.43
C PRO A 224 0.84 16.60 4.77
N GLY A 225 0.39 17.84 4.98
CA GLY A 225 -1.03 18.18 5.11
C GLY A 225 -1.61 17.92 6.50
N ASN A 226 -2.94 17.77 6.56
CA ASN A 226 -3.67 17.55 7.80
C ASN A 226 -3.45 16.12 8.29
N GLY A 227 -2.94 15.98 9.52
CA GLY A 227 -2.72 14.67 10.12
C GLY A 227 -3.97 13.81 10.31
N GLU A 228 -5.16 14.42 10.39
CA GLU A 228 -6.43 13.68 10.43
C GLU A 228 -6.74 12.98 9.11
N ASP A 229 -6.44 13.63 7.99
CA ASP A 229 -6.61 13.02 6.67
C ASP A 229 -5.61 11.86 6.50
N ASN A 230 -4.41 12.00 7.07
CA ASN A 230 -3.37 10.97 7.01
C ASN A 230 -3.76 9.68 7.78
N VAL A 231 -4.26 9.80 9.01
CA VAL A 231 -4.71 8.63 9.81
C VAL A 231 -6.03 8.02 9.34
N ARG A 232 -6.73 8.68 8.41
CA ARG A 232 -7.93 8.17 7.73
C ARG A 232 -7.63 7.59 6.35
N SER A 233 -6.36 7.50 5.99
CA SER A 233 -5.93 6.92 4.72
C SER A 233 -5.59 5.45 4.90
N ARG A 234 -5.69 4.67 3.81
CA ARG A 234 -4.93 3.44 3.62
C ARG A 234 -3.63 3.77 2.90
N VAL A 235 -2.60 2.94 3.10
CA VAL A 235 -1.35 3.03 2.35
C VAL A 235 -1.10 1.72 1.62
N TRP A 236 -0.78 1.82 0.34
CA TRP A 236 -0.36 0.71 -0.52
C TRP A 236 1.05 0.97 -1.04
N ILE A 237 1.63 -0.08 -1.61
CA ILE A 237 2.92 -0.02 -2.30
C ILE A 237 2.70 -0.13 -3.80
N ALA A 238 3.53 0.53 -4.59
CA ALA A 238 3.59 0.34 -6.04
C ALA A 238 5.05 0.15 -6.44
N PHE A 239 5.30 -0.64 -7.47
CA PHE A 239 6.63 -0.94 -7.96
C PHE A 239 6.85 -0.43 -9.36
N ARG A 240 8.14 -0.29 -9.67
CA ARG A 240 8.62 -0.03 -11.01
C ARG A 240 9.78 -0.96 -11.30
N LYS A 241 9.74 -1.58 -12.47
CA LYS A 241 10.71 -2.58 -12.90
C LYS A 241 12.12 -1.97 -12.91
N GLY A 242 13.04 -2.71 -12.31
CA GLY A 242 14.43 -2.28 -12.15
C GLY A 242 14.67 -1.41 -10.91
N GLU A 243 13.64 -1.03 -10.16
CA GLU A 243 13.77 -0.36 -8.87
C GLU A 243 13.57 -1.38 -7.73
N SER A 244 14.42 -1.29 -6.70
CA SER A 244 14.41 -2.21 -5.56
C SER A 244 13.58 -1.71 -4.38
N LEU A 245 13.01 -0.51 -4.47
CA LEU A 245 12.23 0.10 -3.42
C LEU A 245 10.84 0.49 -3.94
N PRO A 246 9.79 0.36 -3.12
CA PRO A 246 8.44 0.70 -3.53
C PRO A 246 8.19 2.20 -3.48
N TYR A 247 7.27 2.65 -4.31
CA TYR A 247 6.51 3.87 -4.13
C TYR A 247 5.39 3.64 -3.11
N PHE A 248 4.98 4.70 -2.41
CA PHE A 248 3.91 4.63 -1.42
C PHE A 248 2.69 5.39 -1.91
N VAL A 249 1.56 4.69 -2.00
CA VAL A 249 0.28 5.24 -2.43
C VAL A 249 -0.60 5.43 -1.22
N GLN A 250 -0.86 6.68 -0.83
CA GLN A 250 -1.73 7.00 0.30
C GLN A 250 -3.10 7.42 -0.24
N HIS A 251 -4.16 6.71 0.18
CA HIS A 251 -5.52 7.00 -0.25
C HIS A 251 -6.46 7.16 0.93
N ASN A 252 -7.03 8.35 1.02
CA ASN A 252 -8.18 8.66 1.83
C ASN A 252 -9.38 8.67 0.89
N ALA A 253 -10.14 7.58 0.88
CA ALA A 253 -11.30 7.30 0.02
C ALA A 253 -12.25 8.48 -0.22
N LEU A 254 -12.30 9.44 0.71
CA LEU A 254 -13.24 10.56 0.74
C LEU A 254 -12.63 11.88 0.27
N ARG A 255 -11.30 11.96 0.15
CA ARG A 255 -10.62 13.25 0.05
C ARG A 255 -9.39 13.28 -0.84
N LEU A 256 -8.47 12.33 -0.71
CA LEU A 256 -7.15 12.47 -1.35
C LEU A 256 -6.55 11.14 -1.77
N LEU A 257 -5.74 11.22 -2.82
CA LEU A 257 -4.83 10.18 -3.28
C LEU A 257 -3.46 10.83 -3.50
N ARG A 258 -2.41 10.29 -2.90
CA ARG A 258 -1.03 10.79 -3.01
C ARG A 258 -0.09 9.67 -3.35
N VAL A 259 0.98 10.01 -4.04
CA VAL A 259 2.08 9.09 -4.28
C VAL A 259 3.38 9.69 -3.78
N PHE A 260 4.14 8.90 -3.04
CA PHE A 260 5.47 9.22 -2.59
C PHE A 260 6.48 8.29 -3.24
N THR A 261 7.62 8.85 -3.62
CA THR A 261 8.82 8.08 -3.98
C THR A 261 9.29 7.21 -2.82
N PRO A 262 10.16 6.21 -3.09
CA PRO A 262 10.87 5.46 -2.05
C PRO A 262 11.53 6.30 -0.94
N TYR A 263 11.90 7.54 -1.26
CA TYR A 263 12.60 8.45 -0.36
C TYR A 263 11.68 9.45 0.36
N GLY A 264 10.36 9.33 0.15
CA GLY A 264 9.37 10.19 0.80
C GLY A 264 9.08 11.51 0.09
N ASN A 265 9.71 11.78 -1.06
CA ASN A 265 9.31 12.93 -1.89
C ASN A 265 7.93 12.65 -2.50
N MET A 266 6.99 13.57 -2.34
CA MET A 266 5.68 13.47 -2.99
C MET A 266 5.83 13.68 -4.49
N LEU A 267 5.34 12.74 -5.30
CA LEU A 267 5.31 12.86 -6.76
C LEU A 267 4.14 13.72 -7.21
N TRP A 268 2.96 13.40 -6.72
CA TRP A 268 1.73 14.11 -7.04
C TRP A 268 0.66 13.83 -5.97
N GLU A 269 -0.35 14.68 -5.99
CA GLU A 269 -1.52 14.60 -5.13
C GLU A 269 -2.77 14.87 -5.97
N TYR A 270 -3.82 14.11 -5.71
CA TYR A 270 -5.14 14.28 -6.29
C TYR A 270 -6.16 14.47 -5.17
N TYR A 271 -6.86 15.60 -5.19
CA TYR A 271 -8.00 15.83 -4.30
C TYR A 271 -9.32 15.44 -4.97
N GLN A 272 -10.15 14.70 -4.24
CA GLN A 272 -11.51 14.42 -4.67
C GLN A 272 -12.36 15.69 -4.62
N PRO A 273 -13.19 15.98 -5.64
CA PRO A 273 -13.94 17.24 -5.75
C PRO A 273 -14.96 17.49 -4.63
N LYS A 274 -15.47 16.44 -4.00
CA LYS A 274 -16.40 16.54 -2.86
C LYS A 274 -15.81 15.78 -1.69
N GLN A 275 -15.56 16.51 -0.61
CA GLN A 275 -15.31 15.91 0.69
C GLN A 275 -16.63 15.32 1.17
N ILE A 276 -16.70 14.00 1.27
CA ILE A 276 -17.74 13.40 2.09
C ILE A 276 -17.37 13.74 3.53
N ASP A 277 -18.25 14.45 4.22
CA ASP A 277 -18.02 14.90 5.59
C ASP A 277 -17.97 13.68 6.53
N ASN A 278 -16.75 13.22 6.80
CA ASN A 278 -16.45 12.13 7.73
C ASN A 278 -16.66 12.52 9.20
N THR A 279 -17.02 13.77 9.48
CA THR A 279 -17.39 14.21 10.82
C THR A 279 -18.88 14.10 11.07
N ASN A 280 -19.69 13.78 10.05
CA ASN A 280 -21.13 13.63 10.22
C ASN A 280 -21.45 12.38 11.06
N PRO A 281 -21.89 12.53 12.33
CA PRO A 281 -22.14 11.40 13.21
C PRO A 281 -23.35 10.57 12.76
N ASN A 282 -24.16 11.07 11.83
CA ASN A 282 -25.29 10.33 11.28
C ASN A 282 -24.87 9.28 10.24
N TRP A 283 -23.58 9.19 9.90
CA TRP A 283 -23.04 8.26 8.90
C TRP A 283 -22.00 7.35 9.57
N PRO A 284 -22.38 6.60 10.62
CA PRO A 284 -21.43 5.78 11.37
C PRO A 284 -20.74 4.74 10.50
N GLU A 285 -21.30 4.39 9.35
CA GLU A 285 -20.78 3.32 8.48
C GLU A 285 -19.70 3.81 7.50
N LEU A 286 -19.62 5.13 7.24
CA LEU A 286 -18.45 5.78 6.62
C LEU A 286 -17.18 5.69 7.49
N ASN A 287 -17.23 4.98 8.61
CA ASN A 287 -16.09 4.74 9.47
C ASN A 287 -15.58 3.29 9.40
N VAL A 288 -16.33 2.39 8.76
CA VAL A 288 -16.00 0.96 8.66
C VAL A 288 -15.80 0.50 7.21
N HIS A 289 -16.61 1.00 6.27
CA HIS A 289 -16.58 0.57 4.86
C HIS A 289 -16.23 1.73 3.93
N HIS A 290 -15.34 1.52 2.97
CA HIS A 290 -14.74 2.65 2.24
C HIS A 290 -14.34 2.34 0.80
N SER A 291 -14.18 3.39 -0.03
CA SER A 291 -13.61 3.20 -1.37
C SER A 291 -12.16 2.73 -1.26
N ASP A 292 -11.91 1.60 -1.87
CA ASP A 292 -10.63 0.92 -1.83
C ASP A 292 -9.76 1.29 -3.04
N GLY A 293 -8.52 0.82 -3.01
CA GLY A 293 -7.60 0.94 -4.11
C GLY A 293 -6.54 -0.15 -4.07
N ARG A 294 -5.95 -0.42 -5.23
CA ARG A 294 -4.95 -1.47 -5.46
C ARG A 294 -3.91 -0.95 -6.44
N THR A 295 -2.76 -1.60 -6.49
CA THR A 295 -1.67 -1.27 -7.40
C THR A 295 -1.33 -2.51 -8.20
N PHE A 296 -1.20 -2.36 -9.52
CA PHE A 296 -0.88 -3.48 -10.40
C PHE A 296 -0.39 -2.97 -11.76
N ASP A 297 0.64 -3.60 -12.29
CA ASP A 297 1.12 -3.42 -13.66
C ASP A 297 0.11 -4.04 -14.65
N ILE A 298 -0.85 -3.24 -15.10
CA ILE A 298 -1.96 -3.72 -15.94
C ILE A 298 -1.60 -3.78 -17.42
N ASP A 299 -0.50 -3.12 -17.82
CA ASP A 299 -0.07 -3.06 -19.22
C ASP A 299 1.22 -3.81 -19.53
N GLY A 300 1.89 -4.33 -18.51
CA GLY A 300 3.10 -5.13 -18.61
C GLY A 300 4.34 -4.29 -18.91
N ASP A 301 4.29 -2.96 -18.75
CA ASP A 301 5.45 -2.10 -18.97
C ASP A 301 6.49 -2.19 -17.83
N GLY A 302 6.11 -2.87 -16.74
CA GLY A 302 6.91 -3.06 -15.54
C GLY A 302 6.64 -2.04 -14.44
N THR A 303 5.74 -1.09 -14.65
CA THR A 303 5.32 -0.06 -13.69
C THR A 303 3.92 -0.39 -13.22
N ASP A 304 3.69 -0.41 -11.91
CA ASP A 304 2.33 -0.59 -11.41
C ASP A 304 1.50 0.67 -11.70
N GLU A 305 0.27 0.50 -12.16
CA GLU A 305 -0.76 1.52 -12.12
C GLU A 305 -1.42 1.57 -10.74
N ILE A 306 -2.12 2.67 -10.46
CA ILE A 306 -3.00 2.76 -9.29
C ILE A 306 -4.44 2.65 -9.74
N ILE A 307 -5.14 1.65 -9.23
CA ILE A 307 -6.56 1.43 -9.44
C ILE A 307 -7.26 1.88 -8.17
N ALA A 308 -8.05 2.93 -8.22
CA ALA A 308 -8.72 3.45 -7.03
C ALA A 308 -10.14 3.89 -7.33
N CYS A 309 -11.00 3.72 -6.34
CA CYS A 309 -12.34 4.25 -6.38
C CYS A 309 -12.43 5.60 -5.68
N GLY A 310 -13.23 6.51 -6.23
CA GLY A 310 -13.41 7.83 -5.63
C GLY A 310 -14.74 8.48 -6.01
N ALA A 311 -15.21 9.37 -5.14
CA ALA A 311 -16.41 10.15 -5.36
C ALA A 311 -16.10 11.41 -6.19
N GLY A 312 -17.08 11.81 -7.01
CA GLY A 312 -17.08 13.05 -7.77
C GLY A 312 -16.10 13.06 -8.94
N ILE A 313 -16.54 13.59 -10.08
CA ILE A 313 -15.67 13.91 -11.22
C ILE A 313 -15.31 15.39 -11.10
N PRO A 314 -14.07 15.83 -11.38
CA PRO A 314 -13.79 17.25 -11.58
C PRO A 314 -14.76 17.81 -12.63
N GLY A 315 -15.68 18.68 -12.20
CA GLY A 315 -16.74 19.25 -13.05
C GLY A 315 -17.98 18.37 -13.29
N GLY A 316 -18.10 17.19 -12.68
CA GLY A 316 -19.26 16.32 -12.78
C GLY A 316 -20.09 16.24 -11.49
N SER A 317 -21.10 15.36 -11.48
CA SER A 317 -21.99 15.23 -10.33
C SER A 317 -21.21 14.74 -9.10
N PRO A 318 -21.37 15.41 -7.94
CA PRO A 318 -20.74 15.00 -6.68
C PRO A 318 -21.18 13.63 -6.15
N ASP A 319 -22.22 13.05 -6.74
CA ASP A 319 -22.85 11.82 -6.28
C ASP A 319 -22.48 10.61 -7.14
N LYS A 320 -21.59 10.81 -8.13
CA LYS A 320 -21.01 9.71 -8.91
C LYS A 320 -19.82 9.10 -8.21
N VAL A 321 -19.75 7.77 -8.21
CA VAL A 321 -18.58 6.99 -7.82
C VAL A 321 -17.99 6.36 -9.07
N GLU A 322 -16.68 6.48 -9.23
CA GLU A 322 -15.96 5.92 -10.35
C GLU A 322 -14.79 5.07 -9.86
N MET A 323 -14.53 3.98 -10.57
CA MET A 323 -13.22 3.35 -10.55
C MET A 323 -12.33 4.03 -11.58
N ARG A 324 -11.07 4.27 -11.24
CA ARG A 324 -10.10 4.96 -12.08
C ARG A 324 -8.78 4.22 -12.09
N ILE A 325 -8.11 4.27 -13.24
CA ILE A 325 -6.72 3.87 -13.40
C ILE A 325 -5.88 5.14 -13.50
N TYR A 326 -4.93 5.30 -12.59
CA TYR A 326 -3.97 6.39 -12.57
C TYR A 326 -2.59 5.86 -12.94
N ASP A 327 -1.90 6.64 -13.75
CA ASP A 327 -0.46 6.50 -14.00
C ASP A 327 0.32 6.80 -12.70
N LEU A 328 1.17 5.88 -12.27
CA LEU A 328 1.89 6.00 -10.99
C LEU A 328 2.79 7.22 -10.91
N LEU A 329 3.42 7.61 -12.02
CA LEU A 329 4.44 8.67 -12.01
C LEU A 329 3.83 10.06 -12.16
N THR A 330 2.72 10.17 -12.89
CA THR A 330 2.13 11.46 -13.27
C THR A 330 0.79 11.76 -12.59
N GLY A 331 0.11 10.74 -12.05
CA GLY A 331 -1.25 10.88 -11.52
C GLY A 331 -2.30 11.13 -12.60
N THR A 332 -1.92 11.01 -13.87
CA THR A 332 -2.84 11.14 -15.00
C THR A 332 -3.88 10.03 -14.92
N VAL A 333 -5.17 10.40 -14.94
CA VAL A 333 -6.25 9.42 -15.05
C VAL A 333 -6.30 8.91 -16.48
N ARG A 334 -6.08 7.61 -16.65
CA ARG A 334 -5.97 6.96 -17.95
C ARG A 334 -7.23 6.23 -18.36
N ALA A 335 -7.99 5.73 -17.39
CA ALA A 335 -9.28 5.09 -17.61
C ALA A 335 -10.26 5.40 -16.48
N ARG A 336 -11.56 5.30 -16.79
CA ARG A 336 -12.66 5.52 -15.85
C ARG A 336 -13.76 4.50 -16.08
N TYR A 337 -14.44 4.11 -15.01
CA TYR A 337 -15.67 3.34 -15.04
C TYR A 337 -16.70 3.97 -14.11
N ASP A 338 -17.86 4.35 -14.63
CA ASP A 338 -18.95 4.95 -13.86
C ASP A 338 -19.72 3.85 -13.11
N LEU A 339 -19.31 3.58 -11.86
CA LEU A 339 -19.97 2.60 -11.00
C LEU A 339 -21.40 3.02 -10.67
N SER A 340 -21.69 4.32 -10.62
CA SER A 340 -23.05 4.82 -10.36
C SER A 340 -24.03 4.53 -11.49
N SER A 341 -23.54 4.15 -12.68
CA SER A 341 -24.38 3.69 -13.78
C SER A 341 -24.85 2.23 -13.64
N GLU A 342 -24.31 1.48 -12.68
CA GLU A 342 -24.71 0.10 -12.44
C GLU A 342 -26.12 0.02 -11.84
N PRO A 343 -27.04 -0.75 -12.46
CA PRO A 343 -28.41 -0.90 -11.97
C PRO A 343 -28.44 -1.28 -10.49
N GLY A 344 -29.31 -0.67 -9.68
CA GLY A 344 -29.42 -0.99 -8.25
C GLY A 344 -28.32 -0.40 -7.34
N LEU A 345 -27.37 0.38 -7.87
CA LEU A 345 -26.56 1.34 -7.09
C LEU A 345 -27.23 2.73 -7.00
N GLU A 346 -28.47 2.84 -7.46
CA GLU A 346 -29.18 4.09 -7.79
C GLU A 346 -29.60 5.00 -6.61
N ARG A 347 -29.25 4.67 -5.36
CA ARG A 347 -29.55 5.56 -4.22
C ARG A 347 -28.26 6.16 -3.64
N PRO A 348 -27.96 7.45 -3.92
CA PRO A 348 -26.66 8.04 -3.58
C PRO A 348 -26.44 8.36 -2.10
N VAL A 349 -27.39 8.04 -1.21
CA VAL A 349 -27.48 8.78 0.05
C VAL A 349 -26.63 8.20 1.18
N ASP A 350 -26.66 6.91 1.53
CA ASP A 350 -26.06 6.53 2.84
C ASP A 350 -25.00 5.41 2.82
N TYR A 351 -24.98 4.49 1.84
CA TYR A 351 -24.02 3.36 1.83
C TYR A 351 -23.43 3.03 0.45
N HIS A 352 -24.08 3.47 -0.62
CA HIS A 352 -23.81 3.00 -1.99
C HIS A 352 -22.53 3.61 -2.62
N ARG A 353 -21.71 4.30 -1.82
CA ARG A 353 -20.51 4.99 -2.31
C ARG A 353 -19.23 4.21 -2.12
N MET A 354 -19.31 3.04 -1.51
CA MET A 354 -18.16 2.23 -1.14
C MET A 354 -17.89 1.23 -2.25
N CYS A 355 -16.70 1.33 -2.82
CA CYS A 355 -16.18 0.41 -3.81
C CYS A 355 -15.09 -0.39 -3.11
N GLU A 356 -15.48 -1.53 -2.55
CA GLU A 356 -14.55 -2.51 -1.97
C GLU A 356 -14.32 -3.59 -3.03
N PHE A 357 -13.07 -3.69 -3.48
CA PHE A 357 -12.71 -4.63 -4.52
C PHE A 357 -11.32 -5.17 -4.26
N ASP A 358 -11.11 -6.37 -4.77
CA ASP A 358 -9.79 -7.00 -4.86
C ASP A 358 -9.49 -7.24 -6.34
N LEU A 359 -8.22 -7.47 -6.63
CA LEU A 359 -7.79 -7.89 -7.95
C LEU A 359 -7.72 -9.42 -7.99
N VAL A 360 -8.05 -10.02 -9.13
CA VAL A 360 -7.87 -11.46 -9.38
C VAL A 360 -7.26 -11.67 -10.76
N LEU A 361 -6.11 -12.35 -10.85
CA LEU A 361 -5.46 -12.70 -12.11
C LEU A 361 -5.70 -14.18 -12.29
N PHE A 362 -6.62 -14.52 -13.18
CA PHE A 362 -7.00 -15.91 -13.40
C PHE A 362 -5.99 -16.65 -14.29
N GLU A 363 -5.96 -17.98 -14.16
CA GLU A 363 -5.19 -18.82 -15.06
C GLU A 363 -5.59 -18.59 -16.53
N GLY A 364 -4.56 -18.49 -17.38
CA GLY A 364 -4.71 -18.17 -18.80
C GLY A 364 -4.99 -16.70 -19.11
N GLU A 365 -5.19 -15.84 -18.10
CA GLU A 365 -5.34 -14.39 -18.31
C GLU A 365 -3.97 -13.69 -18.23
N THR A 366 -3.91 -12.54 -18.91
CA THR A 366 -2.77 -11.61 -18.95
C THR A 366 -3.07 -10.29 -18.24
N ALA A 367 -4.33 -10.06 -17.88
CA ALA A 367 -4.83 -8.84 -17.26
C ALA A 367 -5.64 -9.19 -16.01
N PRO A 368 -5.47 -8.43 -14.90
CA PRO A 368 -6.23 -8.68 -13.68
C PRO A 368 -7.68 -8.22 -13.81
N TYR A 369 -8.53 -8.82 -12.99
CA TYR A 369 -9.94 -8.49 -12.89
C TYR A 369 -10.13 -7.75 -11.57
N ALA A 370 -10.79 -6.61 -11.56
CA ALA A 370 -11.31 -6.03 -10.34
C ALA A 370 -12.64 -6.70 -9.99
N ILE A 371 -12.69 -7.38 -8.85
CA ILE A 371 -13.85 -8.11 -8.36
C ILE A 371 -14.42 -7.36 -7.16
N MET A 372 -15.69 -6.97 -7.27
CA MET A 372 -16.36 -6.12 -6.29
C MET A 372 -17.62 -6.79 -5.79
N ALA A 373 -17.70 -6.98 -4.47
CA ALA A 373 -18.95 -7.30 -3.80
C ALA A 373 -19.72 -5.99 -3.56
N THR A 374 -21.00 -5.95 -3.92
CA THR A 374 -21.84 -4.76 -3.82
C THR A 374 -23.26 -5.11 -3.42
N LYS A 375 -24.00 -4.13 -2.92
CA LYS A 375 -25.46 -4.23 -2.80
C LYS A 375 -26.11 -4.31 -4.17
N GLY A 376 -27.01 -5.28 -4.34
CA GLY A 376 -27.91 -5.42 -5.47
C GLY A 376 -29.34 -4.95 -5.14
N PRO A 377 -30.21 -4.82 -6.14
CA PRO A 377 -31.57 -4.27 -5.99
C PRO A 377 -32.48 -5.06 -5.04
N ASN A 378 -32.17 -6.34 -4.81
CA ASN A 378 -32.94 -7.24 -3.94
C ASN A 378 -32.37 -7.35 -2.52
N GLY A 379 -31.29 -6.62 -2.20
CA GLY A 379 -30.69 -6.64 -0.87
C GLY A 379 -31.53 -5.90 0.16
N LYS A 380 -32.38 -6.63 0.89
CA LYS A 380 -33.05 -6.14 2.11
C LYS A 380 -32.62 -7.00 3.29
N MET A 381 -32.02 -6.38 4.30
CA MET A 381 -31.78 -7.00 5.61
C MET A 381 -32.30 -6.08 6.70
N PRO A 382 -32.87 -6.61 7.78
CA PRO A 382 -33.21 -5.85 8.97
C PRO A 382 -31.94 -5.52 9.77
N GLY A 383 -31.72 -4.24 10.11
CA GLY A 383 -30.68 -3.81 11.07
C GLY A 383 -29.36 -3.33 10.46
N TYR A 384 -28.27 -3.55 11.20
CA TYR A 384 -26.90 -3.05 10.94
C TYR A 384 -26.00 -4.00 10.14
N MET A 385 -26.54 -5.08 9.56
CA MET A 385 -25.74 -6.03 8.78
C MET A 385 -25.54 -5.54 7.35
N ASP A 386 -24.31 -5.64 6.86
CA ASP A 386 -24.00 -5.28 5.48
C ASP A 386 -24.67 -6.21 4.48
N VAL A 387 -25.08 -5.63 3.34
CA VAL A 387 -25.85 -6.33 2.33
C VAL A 387 -25.08 -6.35 1.02
N TYR A 388 -24.09 -7.24 0.93
CA TYR A 388 -23.44 -7.59 -0.34
C TYR A 388 -24.28 -8.65 -1.03
N SER A 389 -25.13 -8.26 -1.99
CA SER A 389 -26.05 -9.17 -2.67
C SER A 389 -25.76 -9.37 -4.16
N ARG A 390 -24.67 -8.77 -4.64
CA ARG A 390 -24.21 -8.88 -6.03
C ARG A 390 -22.69 -8.80 -6.08
N THR A 391 -22.11 -9.50 -7.03
CA THR A 391 -20.70 -9.37 -7.41
C THR A 391 -20.61 -8.81 -8.82
N ILE A 392 -19.70 -7.87 -9.05
CA ILE A 392 -19.35 -7.31 -10.36
C ILE A 392 -17.89 -7.69 -10.66
N ALA A 393 -17.60 -8.09 -11.89
CA ALA A 393 -16.25 -8.21 -12.38
C ALA A 393 -15.96 -7.22 -13.51
N LEU A 394 -14.87 -6.49 -13.36
CA LEU A 394 -14.34 -5.56 -14.34
C LEU A 394 -12.98 -6.07 -14.81
N ARG A 395 -12.78 -6.22 -16.12
CA ARG A 395 -11.46 -6.43 -16.70
C ARG A 395 -10.70 -5.12 -16.70
N LEU A 396 -9.47 -5.17 -16.18
CA LEU A 396 -8.53 -4.06 -16.26
C LEU A 396 -7.60 -4.34 -17.42
N SER A 397 -7.63 -3.47 -18.43
CA SER A 397 -6.73 -3.54 -19.57
C SER A 397 -6.02 -2.20 -19.70
N PRO A 398 -4.92 -2.11 -20.47
CA PRO A 398 -4.23 -0.86 -20.71
C PRO A 398 -5.24 0.21 -21.12
N TRP A 399 -5.44 1.19 -20.24
CA TRP A 399 -6.26 2.37 -20.48
C TRP A 399 -7.77 2.11 -20.70
N LYS A 400 -8.28 0.93 -20.31
CA LYS A 400 -9.71 0.60 -20.40
C LYS A 400 -10.16 -0.23 -19.20
N ILE A 401 -11.33 0.13 -18.65
CA ILE A 401 -12.04 -0.68 -17.67
C ILE A 401 -13.31 -1.20 -18.34
N GLU A 402 -13.47 -2.52 -18.41
CA GLU A 402 -14.60 -3.16 -19.08
C GLU A 402 -15.34 -4.08 -18.12
N LYS A 403 -16.64 -3.88 -17.98
CA LYS A 403 -17.48 -4.83 -17.26
C LYS A 403 -17.58 -6.13 -18.03
N LEU A 404 -17.26 -7.23 -17.35
CA LEU A 404 -17.37 -8.58 -17.90
C LEU A 404 -18.73 -9.18 -17.56
N TRP A 405 -19.06 -9.22 -16.27
CA TRP A 405 -20.24 -9.93 -15.78
C TRP A 405 -20.71 -9.41 -14.42
N THR A 406 -21.89 -9.88 -14.03
CA THR A 406 -22.46 -9.73 -12.69
C THR A 406 -23.04 -11.06 -12.22
N ALA A 407 -22.84 -11.39 -10.95
CA ALA A 407 -23.43 -12.54 -10.29
C ALA A 407 -24.30 -12.12 -9.10
N SER A 408 -25.40 -12.83 -8.85
CA SER A 408 -26.23 -12.61 -7.65
C SER A 408 -25.65 -13.42 -6.50
N THR A 409 -25.03 -12.73 -5.54
CA THR A 409 -24.27 -13.35 -4.44
C THR A 409 -24.82 -12.82 -3.12
N HIS A 410 -25.95 -13.37 -2.66
CA HIS A 410 -26.65 -12.87 -1.48
C HIS A 410 -25.84 -13.08 -0.21
N GLN A 411 -25.55 -11.99 0.52
CA GLN A 411 -24.70 -12.01 1.72
C GLN A 411 -23.34 -12.65 1.43
N ALA A 412 -22.68 -12.18 0.38
CA ALA A 412 -21.37 -12.69 0.02
C ALA A 412 -20.40 -12.52 1.21
N GLY A 413 -20.13 -11.27 1.59
CA GLY A 413 -19.16 -10.89 2.60
C GLY A 413 -18.37 -9.68 2.15
N HIS A 414 -17.33 -9.30 2.91
CA HIS A 414 -16.53 -8.10 2.67
C HIS A 414 -15.34 -8.29 1.73
N SER A 415 -15.06 -9.51 1.24
CA SER A 415 -13.77 -9.79 0.61
C SER A 415 -13.82 -10.86 -0.47
N VAL A 416 -12.84 -10.80 -1.37
CA VAL A 416 -12.62 -11.77 -2.42
C VAL A 416 -11.33 -12.53 -2.13
N TRP A 417 -11.39 -13.84 -2.29
CA TRP A 417 -10.30 -14.76 -1.98
C TRP A 417 -10.00 -15.63 -3.19
N PRO A 418 -9.06 -15.22 -4.07
CA PRO A 418 -8.56 -16.09 -5.13
C PRO A 418 -7.98 -17.37 -4.56
N TYR A 419 -8.21 -18.45 -5.29
CA TYR A 419 -7.69 -19.78 -5.00
C TYR A 419 -6.66 -20.15 -6.08
N ASP A 420 -5.44 -20.42 -5.65
CA ASP A 420 -4.31 -20.84 -6.49
C ASP A 420 -3.68 -22.09 -5.84
N ALA A 421 -4.16 -23.27 -6.23
CA ALA A 421 -3.70 -24.53 -5.66
C ALA A 421 -2.27 -24.87 -6.10
N ASN A 422 -1.88 -24.47 -7.32
CA ASN A 422 -0.59 -24.83 -7.90
C ASN A 422 0.52 -23.81 -7.62
N ARG A 423 0.17 -22.69 -6.96
CA ARG A 423 1.06 -21.60 -6.52
C ARG A 423 1.78 -20.90 -7.68
N ASN A 424 1.15 -20.83 -8.85
CA ASN A 424 1.74 -20.17 -10.01
C ASN A 424 1.51 -18.64 -10.03
N GLY A 425 0.84 -18.10 -9.01
CA GLY A 425 0.44 -16.70 -8.94
C GLY A 425 -0.76 -16.40 -9.83
N LYS A 426 -1.61 -17.38 -10.13
CA LYS A 426 -2.84 -17.17 -10.88
C LYS A 426 -3.94 -18.03 -10.29
N ALA A 427 -5.11 -17.43 -10.16
CA ALA A 427 -6.24 -18.09 -9.55
C ALA A 427 -6.92 -19.07 -10.54
N GLU A 428 -7.22 -20.29 -10.11
CA GLU A 428 -8.12 -21.17 -10.86
C GLU A 428 -9.59 -20.71 -10.72
N PHE A 429 -9.95 -20.22 -9.54
CA PHE A 429 -11.25 -19.63 -9.22
C PHE A 429 -11.11 -18.67 -8.02
N MET A 430 -12.21 -18.11 -7.55
CA MET A 430 -12.22 -17.29 -6.34
C MET A 430 -13.42 -17.59 -5.45
N TRP A 431 -13.28 -17.30 -4.17
CA TRP A 431 -14.39 -17.18 -3.24
C TRP A 431 -14.76 -15.71 -3.06
N VAL A 432 -16.00 -15.35 -3.35
CA VAL A 432 -16.55 -14.04 -2.99
C VAL A 432 -17.45 -14.26 -1.79
N GLY A 433 -16.83 -14.08 -0.62
CA GLY A 433 -17.28 -14.67 0.63
C GLY A 433 -17.75 -16.12 0.45
N LYS A 434 -19.02 -16.45 0.72
CA LYS A 434 -19.49 -17.85 0.65
C LYS A 434 -19.72 -18.43 -0.76
N TYR A 435 -19.43 -17.70 -1.83
CA TYR A 435 -19.68 -18.17 -3.19
C TYR A 435 -18.38 -18.51 -3.90
N LYS A 436 -18.22 -19.76 -4.36
CA LYS A 436 -17.16 -20.14 -5.30
C LYS A 436 -17.56 -19.71 -6.70
N ILE A 437 -16.77 -18.85 -7.32
CA ILE A 437 -17.07 -18.23 -8.61
C ILE A 437 -15.89 -18.42 -9.56
N ASP A 438 -16.18 -18.81 -10.80
CA ASP A 438 -15.17 -18.89 -11.86
C ASP A 438 -14.92 -17.51 -12.52
N LYS A 439 -13.95 -17.46 -13.45
CA LYS A 439 -13.63 -16.22 -14.16
C LYS A 439 -14.75 -15.68 -15.06
N TYR A 440 -15.80 -16.46 -15.33
CA TYR A 440 -16.94 -16.09 -16.16
C TYR A 440 -18.17 -15.66 -15.33
N GLY A 441 -18.07 -15.70 -14.00
CA GLY A 441 -19.15 -15.33 -13.09
C GLY A 441 -20.12 -16.46 -12.79
N ASN A 442 -19.81 -17.70 -13.17
CA ASN A 442 -20.63 -18.86 -12.80
C ASN A 442 -20.36 -19.22 -11.33
N ILE A 443 -21.43 -19.36 -10.55
CA ILE A 443 -21.34 -19.90 -9.19
C ILE A 443 -21.15 -21.42 -9.32
N LEU A 444 -19.96 -21.88 -8.96
CA LEU A 444 -19.60 -23.30 -9.03
C LEU A 444 -20.05 -24.07 -7.79
N ALA A 445 -20.00 -23.42 -6.62
CA ALA A 445 -20.38 -24.01 -5.35
C ALA A 445 -20.78 -22.94 -4.32
N THR A 446 -21.56 -23.38 -3.34
CA THR A 446 -21.81 -22.69 -2.07
C THR A 446 -21.47 -23.67 -0.94
N PRO A 447 -21.26 -23.22 0.30
CA PRO A 447 -20.80 -24.09 1.36
C PRO A 447 -21.85 -25.15 1.64
N THR A 448 -21.44 -26.39 1.85
CA THR A 448 -22.33 -27.52 2.15
C THR A 448 -22.07 -28.06 3.55
N GLY A 449 -23.04 -28.79 4.12
CA GLY A 449 -22.86 -29.53 5.38
C GLY A 449 -22.73 -28.70 6.67
N GLY A 450 -23.20 -27.43 6.73
CA GLY A 450 -22.97 -26.47 7.83
C GLY A 450 -24.20 -25.82 8.50
N SER A 451 -23.96 -24.77 9.33
CA SER A 451 -24.76 -24.24 10.49
C SER A 451 -25.99 -23.41 10.17
N GLY A 452 -26.45 -23.39 8.91
CA GLY A 452 -27.42 -22.39 8.47
C GLY A 452 -26.80 -21.18 7.77
N TRP A 453 -25.47 -21.12 7.59
CA TRP A 453 -24.82 -20.22 6.62
C TRP A 453 -25.40 -20.35 5.20
N VAL A 454 -25.88 -21.56 4.89
CA VAL A 454 -26.50 -21.95 3.63
C VAL A 454 -27.92 -21.35 3.47
N GLU A 455 -28.58 -20.94 4.56
CA GLU A 455 -30.02 -20.58 4.58
C GLU A 455 -30.32 -19.07 4.61
N ASN A 456 -29.36 -18.21 4.21
CA ASN A 456 -29.53 -16.75 4.04
C ASN A 456 -29.61 -15.91 5.33
N GLU A 457 -29.05 -16.34 6.45
CA GLU A 457 -29.10 -15.54 7.68
C GLU A 457 -27.83 -14.69 7.91
N ASP A 458 -26.71 -15.00 7.25
CA ASP A 458 -25.43 -14.35 7.54
C ASP A 458 -24.40 -14.39 6.38
N HIS A 459 -23.40 -13.52 6.45
CA HIS A 459 -22.25 -13.37 5.54
C HIS A 459 -20.92 -13.74 6.19
N TRP A 460 -19.93 -14.15 5.39
CA TRP A 460 -18.58 -14.36 5.92
C TRP A 460 -17.88 -13.01 6.10
N ASP A 461 -17.58 -12.68 7.36
CA ASP A 461 -16.85 -11.47 7.73
C ASP A 461 -15.36 -11.59 7.37
N GLY A 462 -14.82 -12.80 7.47
CA GLY A 462 -13.44 -13.13 7.13
C GLY A 462 -13.29 -14.55 6.63
N VAL A 463 -12.34 -14.74 5.70
CA VAL A 463 -11.95 -16.05 5.18
C VAL A 463 -10.43 -16.11 5.19
N GLN A 464 -9.87 -17.28 5.41
CA GLN A 464 -8.44 -17.45 5.46
C GLN A 464 -8.06 -18.76 4.77
N ILE A 465 -7.47 -18.69 3.57
CA ILE A 465 -7.10 -19.85 2.74
C ILE A 465 -5.61 -20.19 2.91
N ALA A 466 -5.35 -21.40 3.40
CA ALA A 466 -4.01 -21.94 3.61
C ALA A 466 -4.01 -23.48 3.68
N ASP A 467 -2.83 -24.09 3.70
CA ASP A 467 -2.67 -25.50 4.09
C ASP A 467 -2.72 -25.58 5.62
N LEU A 468 -3.94 -25.62 6.17
CA LEU A 468 -4.16 -25.55 7.62
C LEU A 468 -3.89 -26.91 8.26
N ILE A 469 -4.24 -27.99 7.57
CA ILE A 469 -4.14 -29.37 8.04
C ILE A 469 -3.24 -30.15 7.06
N PRO A 470 -1.91 -30.13 7.22
CA PRO A 470 -0.97 -30.72 6.24
C PRO A 470 -1.15 -32.23 5.99
N SER A 471 -1.82 -32.95 6.90
CA SER A 471 -2.18 -34.35 6.70
C SER A 471 -3.35 -34.56 5.75
N ARG A 472 -4.09 -33.51 5.40
CA ARG A 472 -5.20 -33.51 4.46
C ARG A 472 -4.69 -32.97 3.11
N PRO A 473 -4.91 -33.67 1.99
CA PRO A 473 -4.53 -33.13 0.69
C PRO A 473 -5.40 -31.92 0.32
N GLY A 474 -4.76 -30.85 -0.15
CA GLY A 474 -5.44 -29.65 -0.63
C GLY A 474 -5.13 -28.42 0.22
N LEU A 475 -5.99 -27.41 0.10
CA LEU A 475 -5.99 -26.23 0.96
C LEU A 475 -7.30 -26.21 1.75
N GLU A 476 -7.26 -25.63 2.93
CA GLU A 476 -8.45 -25.34 3.74
C GLU A 476 -8.72 -23.85 3.82
N MET A 477 -9.95 -23.51 4.20
CA MET A 477 -10.39 -22.17 4.54
C MET A 477 -10.83 -22.13 5.99
N ALA A 478 -10.27 -21.23 6.79
CA ALA A 478 -10.88 -20.82 8.05
C ALA A 478 -11.84 -19.66 7.76
N VAL A 479 -13.14 -19.87 8.00
CA VAL A 479 -14.20 -18.89 7.75
C VAL A 479 -14.80 -18.43 9.07
N VAL A 480 -15.09 -17.13 9.16
CA VAL A 480 -15.67 -16.51 10.36
C VAL A 480 -16.84 -15.59 10.00
N GLY A 481 -17.79 -15.49 10.92
CA GLY A 481 -18.77 -14.41 10.97
C GLY A 481 -19.75 -14.57 12.13
N GLY A 482 -20.91 -13.91 12.03
CA GLY A 482 -21.97 -13.89 13.05
C GLY A 482 -22.40 -15.28 13.58
N LEU A 483 -22.61 -16.26 12.70
CA LEU A 483 -23.01 -17.62 13.08
C LEU A 483 -21.86 -18.49 13.60
N GLY A 484 -20.61 -18.04 13.42
CA GLY A 484 -19.43 -18.59 14.06
C GLY A 484 -18.27 -18.96 13.14
N THR A 485 -17.41 -19.87 13.63
CA THR A 485 -16.14 -20.25 12.96
C THR A 485 -16.17 -21.67 12.44
N GLU A 486 -15.70 -21.87 11.21
CA GLU A 486 -15.58 -23.19 10.57
C GLU A 486 -14.27 -23.34 9.78
N ILE A 487 -13.80 -24.58 9.66
CA ILE A 487 -12.79 -25.00 8.69
C ILE A 487 -13.50 -25.71 7.56
N ARG A 488 -13.20 -25.31 6.33
CA ARG A 488 -13.78 -25.87 5.11
C ARG A 488 -12.69 -26.28 4.15
N ASP A 489 -13.01 -27.24 3.29
CA ASP A 489 -12.19 -27.52 2.12
C ASP A 489 -12.25 -26.32 1.18
N ALA A 490 -11.09 -25.79 0.77
CA ALA A 490 -11.03 -24.60 -0.06
C ALA A 490 -11.39 -24.86 -1.52
N GLU A 491 -11.31 -26.13 -1.97
CA GLU A 491 -11.69 -26.51 -3.32
C GLU A 491 -13.21 -26.52 -3.47
N ASP A 492 -13.95 -27.18 -2.60
CA ASP A 492 -15.40 -27.39 -2.80
C ASP A 492 -16.30 -26.75 -1.71
N GLY A 493 -15.72 -26.20 -0.66
CA GLY A 493 -16.45 -25.58 0.44
C GLY A 493 -17.08 -26.59 1.41
N THR A 494 -16.76 -27.87 1.32
CA THR A 494 -17.24 -28.91 2.25
C THR A 494 -16.77 -28.62 3.67
N LEU A 495 -17.65 -28.81 4.66
CA LEU A 495 -17.28 -28.64 6.06
C LEU A 495 -16.24 -29.70 6.48
N VAL A 496 -15.11 -29.24 6.99
CA VAL A 496 -14.07 -30.09 7.59
C VAL A 496 -14.23 -30.12 9.09
N TYR A 497 -14.40 -28.96 9.72
CA TYR A 497 -14.54 -28.83 11.17
C TYR A 497 -15.38 -27.60 11.55
N ARG A 498 -16.17 -27.69 12.61
CA ARG A 498 -16.82 -26.52 13.24
C ARG A 498 -16.31 -26.36 14.65
N PHE A 499 -16.01 -25.12 15.03
CA PHE A 499 -15.76 -24.75 16.41
C PHE A 499 -17.09 -24.57 17.16
N GLU A 500 -17.27 -25.29 18.27
CA GLU A 500 -18.48 -25.22 19.09
C GLU A 500 -18.26 -24.42 20.36
N GLY A 501 -19.25 -23.61 20.74
CA GLY A 501 -19.28 -22.89 22.00
C GLY A 501 -19.49 -21.37 21.84
N PRO A 502 -19.77 -20.67 22.95
CA PRO A 502 -20.04 -19.24 22.93
C PRO A 502 -18.82 -18.42 22.51
N SER A 503 -17.61 -18.96 22.64
CA SER A 503 -16.38 -18.27 22.27
C SER A 503 -16.05 -18.35 20.76
N PHE A 504 -16.98 -18.86 19.95
CA PHE A 504 -16.77 -19.02 18.50
C PHE A 504 -17.96 -18.52 17.69
N VAL A 505 -18.85 -17.72 18.27
CA VAL A 505 -19.94 -17.01 17.59
C VAL A 505 -19.61 -15.52 17.47
N ASP A 506 -20.12 -14.85 16.44
CA ASP A 506 -19.81 -13.42 16.16
C ASP A 506 -18.31 -13.12 16.19
N VAL A 507 -17.56 -14.04 15.57
CA VAL A 507 -16.14 -13.88 15.27
C VAL A 507 -16.09 -13.14 13.94
N GLN A 508 -15.52 -11.94 13.93
CA GLN A 508 -15.48 -11.12 12.71
C GLN A 508 -14.11 -11.11 12.05
N ARG A 509 -13.07 -11.60 12.76
CA ARG A 509 -11.71 -11.61 12.26
C ARG A 509 -10.98 -12.88 12.64
N ALA A 510 -10.18 -13.37 11.70
CA ALA A 510 -9.30 -14.50 11.87
C ALA A 510 -7.93 -14.20 11.27
N VAL A 511 -6.87 -14.68 11.93
CA VAL A 511 -5.51 -14.72 11.41
C VAL A 511 -5.02 -16.15 11.48
N VAL A 512 -4.38 -16.62 10.43
CA VAL A 512 -3.76 -17.93 10.38
C VAL A 512 -2.25 -17.77 10.39
N GLY A 513 -1.58 -18.55 11.23
CA GLY A 513 -0.14 -18.51 11.35
C GLY A 513 0.42 -19.73 12.06
N ASP A 514 1.73 -19.90 11.94
CA ASP A 514 2.49 -20.93 12.66
C ASP A 514 2.79 -20.43 14.08
N PHE A 515 1.73 -20.34 14.91
CA PHE A 515 1.81 -19.81 16.27
C PHE A 515 2.35 -20.85 17.27
N VAL A 516 2.21 -22.14 16.96
CA VAL A 516 2.66 -23.25 17.79
C VAL A 516 3.51 -24.22 16.95
N PRO A 517 4.80 -23.92 16.71
CA PRO A 517 5.64 -24.66 15.76
C PRO A 517 5.87 -26.16 16.07
N GLU A 518 5.48 -26.61 17.25
CA GLU A 518 5.52 -28.01 17.66
C GLU A 518 4.31 -28.82 17.16
N ASP A 519 3.21 -28.16 16.79
CA ASP A 519 2.03 -28.79 16.23
C ASP A 519 2.12 -28.84 14.70
N SER A 520 1.59 -29.90 14.09
CA SER A 520 1.54 -30.02 12.63
C SER A 520 0.33 -29.25 12.09
N GLY A 521 0.58 -28.12 11.43
CA GLY A 521 -0.44 -27.31 10.77
C GLY A 521 -0.31 -25.83 11.12
N LEU A 522 -1.35 -25.07 10.81
CA LEU A 522 -1.40 -23.64 11.11
C LEU A 522 -2.53 -23.36 12.10
N GLU A 523 -2.17 -22.71 13.20
CA GLU A 523 -3.13 -22.20 14.16
C GLU A 523 -3.89 -20.99 13.63
N ILE A 524 -5.02 -20.73 14.29
CA ILE A 524 -5.96 -19.68 13.96
C ILE A 524 -6.18 -18.85 15.21
N TYR A 525 -5.84 -17.58 15.12
CA TYR A 525 -6.24 -16.59 16.10
C TYR A 525 -7.59 -15.98 15.70
N LEU A 526 -8.56 -16.02 16.62
CA LEU A 526 -9.94 -15.58 16.42
C LEU A 526 -10.23 -14.39 17.32
N GLU A 527 -10.84 -13.33 16.77
CA GLU A 527 -11.32 -12.16 17.52
C GLU A 527 -12.85 -12.05 17.41
N GLN A 528 -13.52 -12.12 18.57
CA GLN A 528 -14.95 -11.86 18.68
C GLN A 528 -15.24 -10.36 18.81
N MET A 529 -16.35 -9.94 18.21
CA MET A 529 -16.83 -8.57 18.33
C MET A 529 -18.00 -8.43 19.32
N ARG A 530 -18.66 -9.54 19.66
CA ARG A 530 -19.63 -9.63 20.75
C ARG A 530 -18.99 -9.35 22.10
N GLN A 531 -19.76 -8.87 23.06
CA GLN A 531 -19.33 -8.70 24.46
C GLN A 531 -19.59 -10.00 25.27
N PRO A 532 -18.63 -10.49 26.08
CA PRO A 532 -17.24 -10.01 26.17
C PRO A 532 -16.44 -10.30 24.89
N ARG A 533 -15.54 -9.39 24.52
CA ARG A 533 -14.72 -9.55 23.29
C ARG A 533 -13.57 -10.50 23.55
N ASP A 534 -13.83 -11.80 23.39
CA ASP A 534 -12.80 -12.79 23.61
C ASP A 534 -11.86 -12.92 22.39
N GLY A 535 -10.57 -13.11 22.67
CA GLY A 535 -9.57 -13.55 21.71
C GLY A 535 -9.22 -15.01 21.98
N SER A 536 -9.12 -15.84 20.94
CA SER A 536 -8.81 -17.27 21.12
C SER A 536 -7.74 -17.73 20.15
N LEU A 537 -6.81 -18.56 20.61
CA LEU A 537 -5.90 -19.29 19.73
C LEU A 537 -6.32 -20.76 19.68
N VAL A 538 -6.59 -21.23 18.47
CA VAL A 538 -7.06 -22.58 18.22
C VAL A 538 -6.25 -23.25 17.12
N GLY A 539 -6.02 -24.55 17.26
CA GLY A 539 -5.53 -25.40 16.20
C GLY A 539 -6.61 -25.69 15.15
N PRO A 540 -6.21 -26.10 13.95
CA PRO A 540 -7.12 -26.31 12.82
C PRO A 540 -8.04 -27.53 13.01
N THR A 541 -7.75 -28.38 13.99
CA THR A 541 -8.58 -29.54 14.38
C THR A 541 -9.42 -29.28 15.64
N GLY A 542 -9.56 -28.03 16.07
CA GLY A 542 -10.38 -27.65 17.23
C GLY A 542 -9.68 -27.63 18.58
N LYS A 543 -8.38 -27.93 18.63
CA LYS A 543 -7.58 -27.84 19.87
C LYS A 543 -7.53 -26.38 20.33
N VAL A 544 -8.14 -26.06 21.47
CA VAL A 544 -8.07 -24.72 22.05
C VAL A 544 -6.81 -24.61 22.91
N TYR A 545 -5.93 -23.68 22.59
CA TYR A 545 -4.73 -23.41 23.40
C TYR A 545 -5.08 -22.49 24.57
N TRP A 546 -5.79 -21.41 24.29
CA TRP A 546 -6.28 -20.47 25.29
C TRP A 546 -7.41 -19.62 24.72
N ILE A 547 -8.20 -19.08 25.65
CA ILE A 547 -9.23 -18.06 25.41
C ILE A 547 -8.93 -16.93 26.39
N HIS A 548 -8.84 -15.71 25.88
CA HIS A 548 -8.53 -14.51 26.65
C HIS A 548 -9.73 -13.55 26.63
N SER A 549 -10.20 -13.17 27.82
CA SER A 549 -11.35 -12.28 28.04
C SER A 549 -10.96 -11.15 29.00
N PRO A 550 -11.43 -9.90 28.83
CA PRO A 550 -12.41 -9.43 27.85
C PRO A 550 -11.80 -8.77 26.61
N ARG A 551 -10.48 -8.90 26.38
CA ARG A 551 -9.84 -8.29 25.20
C ARG A 551 -8.47 -8.89 24.87
N GLY A 552 -8.41 -9.72 23.84
CA GLY A 552 -7.14 -10.11 23.21
C GLY A 552 -6.64 -9.05 22.19
N PRO A 553 -5.47 -9.27 21.56
CA PRO A 553 -5.02 -8.48 20.42
C PRO A 553 -6.05 -8.48 19.27
N SER A 554 -6.08 -7.43 18.45
CA SER A 554 -6.93 -7.45 17.26
C SER A 554 -6.32 -8.42 16.25
N ALA A 555 -7.16 -9.12 15.51
CA ALA A 555 -6.72 -10.18 14.62
C ALA A 555 -6.17 -9.60 13.30
N TYR A 556 -5.02 -8.93 13.36
CA TYR A 556 -4.26 -8.47 12.20
C TYR A 556 -2.84 -9.03 12.26
N GLN A 557 -2.48 -9.86 11.28
CA GLN A 557 -1.12 -10.37 11.16
C GLN A 557 -0.19 -9.23 10.74
N LEU A 558 0.91 -9.05 11.49
CA LEU A 558 1.84 -7.94 11.29
C LEU A 558 3.16 -8.37 10.65
N ALA A 559 3.71 -9.50 11.06
CA ALA A 559 4.95 -10.02 10.50
C ALA A 559 5.24 -11.42 11.05
N ARG A 560 5.88 -12.29 10.27
CA ARG A 560 6.63 -13.42 10.83
C ARG A 560 7.98 -12.94 11.39
N LEU A 561 8.26 -13.26 12.64
CA LEU A 561 9.61 -13.14 13.20
C LEU A 561 10.50 -14.30 12.74
N VAL A 562 11.79 -14.01 12.82
CA VAL A 562 12.90 -14.85 12.40
C VAL A 562 13.00 -16.17 13.18
N ASN A 563 12.60 -16.17 14.45
CA ASN A 563 12.54 -17.38 15.28
C ASN A 563 11.28 -18.23 15.03
N GLY A 564 10.54 -17.96 13.95
CA GLY A 564 9.32 -18.66 13.59
C GLY A 564 8.06 -18.10 14.26
N ARG A 565 8.20 -17.23 15.27
CA ARG A 565 7.05 -16.64 15.97
C ARG A 565 6.32 -15.66 15.07
N GLU A 566 5.01 -15.77 15.04
CA GLU A 566 4.15 -14.81 14.35
C GLU A 566 3.90 -13.60 15.27
N VAL A 567 3.94 -12.39 14.69
CA VAL A 567 3.62 -11.14 15.35
C VAL A 567 2.32 -10.60 14.80
N MET A 568 1.47 -10.18 15.74
CA MET A 568 0.18 -9.59 15.47
C MET A 568 0.13 -8.17 15.99
N GLN A 569 -0.66 -7.32 15.32
CA GLN A 569 -0.85 -5.94 15.74
C GLN A 569 -2.18 -5.74 16.46
N LEU A 570 -2.15 -4.91 17.49
CA LEU A 570 -3.33 -4.43 18.21
C LEU A 570 -3.19 -2.91 18.39
N TRP A 571 -3.91 -2.12 17.59
CA TRP A 571 -4.05 -0.66 17.80
C TRP A 571 -2.71 0.05 17.96
N GLY A 572 -1.77 -0.29 17.07
CA GLY A 572 -0.41 0.19 17.11
C GLY A 572 0.54 -0.67 17.95
N GLU A 573 0.12 -1.45 18.93
CA GLU A 573 1.03 -2.33 19.66
C GLU A 573 1.29 -3.63 18.88
N ALA A 574 2.44 -4.27 19.09
CA ALA A 574 2.76 -5.55 18.46
C ALA A 574 3.01 -6.63 19.51
N TYR A 575 2.44 -7.81 19.26
CA TYR A 575 2.46 -8.97 20.15
C TYR A 575 2.97 -10.19 19.39
N ALA A 576 3.97 -10.87 19.93
CA ALA A 576 4.23 -12.25 19.53
C ALA A 576 3.18 -13.14 20.17
N ILE A 577 2.61 -14.06 19.40
CA ILE A 577 1.58 -14.98 19.88
C ILE A 577 2.12 -16.40 19.88
N ASP A 578 1.86 -17.14 20.95
CA ASP A 578 2.16 -18.57 21.06
C ASP A 578 1.10 -19.33 21.90
N LYS A 579 1.32 -20.63 22.13
CA LYS A 579 0.43 -21.49 22.92
C LYS A 579 0.23 -21.07 24.38
N ASN A 580 1.04 -20.16 24.92
CA ASN A 580 0.96 -19.67 26.29
C ASN A 580 0.30 -18.29 26.40
N GLY A 581 -0.03 -17.66 25.27
CA GLY A 581 -0.70 -16.37 25.21
C GLY A 581 0.00 -15.40 24.27
N PHE A 582 -0.07 -14.12 24.61
CA PHE A 582 0.58 -13.04 23.87
C PHE A 582 1.71 -12.44 24.71
N THR A 583 2.86 -12.25 24.08
CA THR A 583 3.97 -11.48 24.63
C THR A 583 4.08 -10.19 23.85
N ARG A 584 3.94 -9.06 24.53
CA ARG A 584 4.19 -7.76 23.90
C ARG A 584 5.64 -7.71 23.42
N VAL A 585 5.84 -7.60 22.11
CA VAL A 585 7.18 -7.52 21.51
C VAL A 585 7.60 -6.10 21.24
N LEU A 586 6.63 -5.20 21.04
CA LEU A 586 6.87 -3.77 20.89
C LEU A 586 5.83 -2.99 21.70
N GLU A 587 6.32 -2.03 22.48
CA GLU A 587 5.49 -1.16 23.30
C GLU A 587 5.28 0.19 22.62
N GLY A 588 4.06 0.73 22.76
CA GLY A 588 3.74 2.08 22.35
C GLY A 588 3.21 2.17 20.93
N GLY A 589 1.97 1.72 20.72
CA GLY A 589 1.31 1.83 19.44
C GLY A 589 1.10 3.23 18.88
N GLY A 590 1.15 4.25 19.74
CA GLY A 590 1.33 5.65 19.32
C GLY A 590 2.78 6.15 19.37
N ALA A 591 3.72 5.38 19.92
CA ALA A 591 5.10 5.76 20.20
C ALA A 591 6.15 5.18 19.25
N TRP A 592 5.79 4.39 18.22
CA TRP A 592 6.75 3.99 17.16
C TRP A 592 7.52 5.20 16.60
N PHE A 593 6.94 6.42 16.67
CA PHE A 593 7.49 7.64 16.07
C PHE A 593 7.52 8.88 16.99
N GLY A 594 7.33 8.73 18.30
CA GLY A 594 7.45 9.87 19.25
C GLY A 594 6.36 10.95 19.13
N GLU A 595 5.35 10.76 18.28
CA GLU A 595 4.16 11.60 18.21
C GLU A 595 2.96 10.69 18.28
N SER A 596 2.20 10.75 19.37
CA SER A 596 1.07 9.85 19.49
C SER A 596 0.09 10.11 18.35
N ILE A 597 -0.19 9.03 17.61
CA ILE A 597 -1.41 8.88 16.80
C ILE A 597 -2.63 9.45 17.57
N PHE A 598 -2.57 9.34 18.91
CA PHE A 598 -3.52 9.80 19.93
C PHE A 598 -3.18 11.12 20.68
N SER A 599 -2.25 11.97 20.21
CA SER A 599 -1.75 13.14 21.01
C SER A 599 -2.83 14.16 21.33
N ASN A 600 -3.87 14.20 20.52
CA ASN A 600 -5.07 14.95 20.80
C ASN A 600 -6.22 13.96 21.04
N LYS A 601 -6.87 14.08 22.20
CA LYS A 601 -8.01 13.30 22.71
C LYS A 601 -9.27 13.27 21.79
N GLU A 602 -9.19 13.68 20.53
CA GLU A 602 -10.36 14.11 19.75
C GLU A 602 -10.72 13.25 18.53
N ILE A 603 -9.93 12.24 18.14
CA ILE A 603 -10.36 11.30 17.10
C ILE A 603 -10.83 10.01 17.79
N PRO A 604 -12.15 9.73 17.86
CA PRO A 604 -12.64 8.43 18.30
C PRO A 604 -11.94 7.30 17.57
N GLY A 605 -11.59 6.21 18.27
CA GLY A 605 -10.88 5.05 17.70
C GLY A 605 -11.47 4.51 16.40
N MET A 606 -12.80 4.54 16.29
CA MET A 606 -13.53 4.14 15.08
C MET A 606 -13.29 5.05 13.86
N LEU A 607 -12.84 6.29 14.07
CA LEU A 607 -12.54 7.25 13.00
C LEU A 607 -11.06 7.22 12.57
N MET A 608 -10.21 6.46 13.27
CA MET A 608 -8.84 6.17 12.83
C MET A 608 -8.88 4.88 12.01
N TRP A 609 -8.47 4.98 10.77
CA TRP A 609 -8.58 3.87 9.84
C TRP A 609 -7.39 2.98 10.03
N ASN A 610 -7.67 1.67 10.23
CA ASN A 610 -6.71 0.60 10.48
C ASN A 610 -5.31 1.17 10.79
N PRO A 611 -5.05 1.62 12.04
CA PRO A 611 -3.69 1.93 12.46
C PRO A 611 -2.78 0.68 12.38
N ASP A 612 -3.38 -0.43 11.99
CA ASP A 612 -2.78 -1.70 11.73
C ASP A 612 -1.96 -1.61 10.43
N GLY A 613 -0.64 -1.53 10.61
CA GLY A 613 0.36 -1.58 9.59
C GLY A 613 0.34 -2.89 8.80
N TRP A 614 1.02 -2.87 7.68
CA TRP A 614 1.03 -3.92 6.68
C TRP A 614 2.30 -4.73 6.79
N ALA A 615 2.16 -6.05 6.80
CA ALA A 615 3.23 -7.02 6.68
C ALA A 615 3.53 -7.28 5.20
N MET A 616 4.79 -7.18 4.78
CA MET A 616 5.18 -7.48 3.40
C MET A 616 6.68 -7.70 3.29
N ASP A 617 7.13 -8.77 2.65
CA ASP A 617 8.54 -8.91 2.25
C ASP A 617 8.88 -7.91 1.14
N LEU A 618 9.51 -6.79 1.48
CA LEU A 618 9.94 -5.73 0.57
C LEU A 618 11.41 -5.85 0.17
N TRP A 619 12.21 -6.57 0.94
CA TRP A 619 13.66 -6.68 0.72
C TRP A 619 14.13 -8.04 0.21
N GLY A 620 13.22 -8.99 0.00
CA GLY A 620 13.49 -10.29 -0.60
C GLY A 620 14.26 -11.24 0.32
N ASP A 621 14.29 -10.97 1.63
CA ASP A 621 14.98 -11.82 2.60
C ASP A 621 14.05 -12.78 3.35
N ALA A 622 12.82 -12.93 2.83
CA ALA A 622 11.70 -13.72 3.37
C ALA A 622 11.15 -13.22 4.71
N ARG A 623 11.75 -12.17 5.30
CA ARG A 623 11.16 -11.47 6.45
C ARG A 623 10.19 -10.43 5.92
N GLU A 624 9.16 -10.21 6.70
CA GLU A 624 8.18 -9.20 6.39
C GLU A 624 8.59 -7.88 7.03
N GLU A 625 8.59 -6.85 6.20
CA GLU A 625 8.60 -5.48 6.64
C GLU A 625 7.24 -5.08 7.16
N VAL A 626 7.26 -4.23 8.18
CA VAL A 626 6.08 -3.56 8.68
C VAL A 626 6.06 -2.15 8.11
N LEU A 627 5.06 -1.89 7.27
CA LEU A 627 4.69 -0.55 6.83
C LEU A 627 3.61 -0.01 7.76
N THR A 628 3.81 1.16 8.33
CA THR A 628 2.82 1.83 9.18
C THR A 628 2.86 3.34 8.96
N TRP A 629 1.77 4.03 9.25
CA TRP A 629 1.68 5.48 9.13
C TRP A 629 0.85 6.07 10.26
N GLY A 630 1.07 7.35 10.52
CA GLY A 630 0.34 8.13 11.50
C GLY A 630 -0.03 9.50 10.95
N ARG A 631 -0.26 10.45 11.85
CA ARG A 631 -0.65 11.82 11.50
C ARG A 631 0.38 12.50 10.60
N ASN A 632 1.66 12.38 10.93
CA ASN A 632 2.69 13.21 10.31
C ASN A 632 3.79 12.37 9.67
N ARG A 633 3.67 11.04 9.64
CA ARG A 633 4.79 10.18 9.27
C ARG A 633 4.35 8.84 8.70
N LEU A 634 5.09 8.35 7.71
CA LEU A 634 5.05 6.97 7.24
C LEU A 634 6.39 6.32 7.52
N VAL A 635 6.37 5.07 7.97
CA VAL A 635 7.56 4.27 8.25
C VAL A 635 7.43 2.86 7.71
N VAL A 636 8.53 2.35 7.17
CA VAL A 636 8.74 0.95 6.87
C VAL A 636 9.97 0.47 7.62
N GLY A 637 9.86 -0.66 8.31
CA GLY A 637 11.00 -1.26 9.00
C GLY A 637 10.86 -2.76 9.14
N SER A 638 11.88 -3.40 9.70
CA SER A 638 11.93 -4.84 9.92
C SER A 638 12.45 -5.15 11.32
N PHE A 639 12.18 -6.36 11.79
CA PHE A 639 12.84 -6.91 12.97
C PHE A 639 14.24 -7.44 12.59
N GLU A 640 15.30 -6.88 13.18
CA GLU A 640 16.70 -7.17 12.85
C GLU A 640 17.28 -8.43 13.53
N GLU A 641 16.44 -9.39 13.93
CA GLU A 641 16.97 -10.64 14.45
C GLU A 641 17.74 -11.41 13.36
N PRO A 642 18.94 -11.97 13.65
CA PRO A 642 19.69 -12.76 12.69
C PRO A 642 18.95 -14.05 12.31
N THR A 643 18.70 -14.28 11.02
CA THR A 643 18.13 -15.54 10.53
C THR A 643 19.21 -16.61 10.44
N GLN A 644 18.99 -17.77 11.08
CA GLN A 644 19.82 -18.96 10.87
C GLN A 644 19.37 -19.77 9.64
N SER A 645 18.14 -19.59 9.20
CA SER A 645 17.56 -20.21 8.01
C SER A 645 17.48 -19.20 6.86
N ARG A 646 18.11 -19.50 5.72
CA ARG A 646 17.73 -18.90 4.44
C ARG A 646 16.53 -19.69 3.94
N LEU A 647 15.32 -19.16 4.12
CA LEU A 647 14.21 -19.62 3.30
C LEU A 647 14.52 -19.19 1.85
N LYS A 648 14.33 -20.09 0.88
CA LYS A 648 14.55 -19.76 -0.53
C LYS A 648 13.54 -18.68 -0.97
N GLU A 649 14.04 -17.79 -1.81
CA GLU A 649 13.41 -16.59 -2.34
C GLU A 649 12.07 -16.82 -3.07
N HIS A 650 11.20 -15.80 -3.00
CA HIS A 650 10.05 -15.45 -3.84
C HIS A 650 9.07 -16.58 -4.23
N GLU A 651 8.08 -16.87 -3.38
CA GLU A 651 6.85 -17.51 -3.90
C GLU A 651 6.06 -16.46 -4.72
N PRO A 652 5.82 -16.68 -6.03
CA PRO A 652 5.03 -15.78 -6.87
C PRO A 652 3.63 -15.52 -6.29
N PHE A 653 3.08 -16.52 -5.59
CA PHE A 653 1.80 -16.43 -4.92
C PHE A 653 1.77 -15.34 -3.84
N TYR A 654 2.84 -15.15 -3.07
CA TYR A 654 2.91 -14.15 -2.00
C TYR A 654 2.87 -12.71 -2.56
N TRP A 655 3.63 -12.45 -3.63
CA TRP A 655 3.69 -11.13 -4.28
C TRP A 655 2.41 -10.75 -5.00
N LEU A 656 1.81 -11.73 -5.69
CA LEU A 656 0.55 -11.53 -6.36
C LEU A 656 -0.56 -11.26 -5.32
N ARG A 657 -0.56 -12.00 -4.21
CA ARG A 657 -1.49 -11.80 -3.09
C ARG A 657 -1.36 -10.40 -2.45
N LEU A 658 -0.13 -9.92 -2.22
CA LEU A 658 0.14 -8.58 -1.66
C LEU A 658 -0.42 -7.43 -2.51
N LYS A 659 -0.35 -7.56 -3.84
CA LYS A 659 -0.88 -6.55 -4.76
C LYS A 659 -2.40 -6.66 -4.97
N MET A 660 -2.98 -7.82 -4.67
CA MET A 660 -4.30 -8.19 -5.16
C MET A 660 -5.38 -8.30 -4.09
N ILE A 661 -5.06 -8.67 -2.85
CA ILE A 661 -6.05 -8.81 -1.75
C ILE A 661 -5.62 -7.98 -0.53
N ALA A 662 -6.54 -7.22 0.08
CA ALA A 662 -6.25 -6.47 1.31
C ALA A 662 -6.34 -7.29 2.63
N ASN A 663 -6.86 -8.52 2.59
CA ASN A 663 -7.06 -9.38 3.76
C ASN A 663 -6.19 -10.65 3.66
N PHE A 664 -5.38 -10.94 4.69
CA PHE A 664 -4.26 -11.89 4.62
C PHE A 664 -4.51 -13.24 5.29
N THR A 665 -4.15 -14.30 4.55
CA THR A 665 -3.66 -15.60 5.08
C THR A 665 -2.28 -15.87 4.49
N ARG A 666 -1.54 -16.80 5.08
CA ARG A 666 -0.29 -17.33 4.54
C ARG A 666 -0.47 -18.80 4.15
N THR A 667 -0.03 -19.20 2.96
CA THR A 667 0.25 -20.61 2.67
C THR A 667 1.69 -20.90 3.12
N VAL A 668 1.87 -21.54 4.27
CA VAL A 668 3.18 -22.09 4.65
C VAL A 668 3.20 -23.53 4.18
N ALA A 669 4.03 -23.87 3.19
CA ALA A 669 4.54 -25.24 3.10
C ALA A 669 6.05 -25.21 2.87
N PRO A 670 6.80 -26.13 3.51
CA PRO A 670 8.21 -26.29 3.24
C PRO A 670 8.37 -27.03 1.90
N ASN A 671 8.57 -26.32 0.80
CA ASN A 671 8.97 -26.96 -0.46
C ASN A 671 10.34 -26.43 -0.95
N PRO A 672 11.42 -27.23 -0.90
CA PRO A 672 12.78 -26.76 -1.19
C PRO A 672 13.18 -26.69 -2.69
N GLU A 673 12.25 -26.89 -3.64
CA GLU A 673 12.60 -27.04 -5.06
C GLU A 673 11.81 -26.14 -6.02
N LEU A 674 12.19 -24.86 -6.16
CA LEU A 674 12.00 -24.11 -7.40
C LEU A 674 13.25 -23.26 -7.72
N ALA A 675 13.57 -23.20 -9.01
CA ALA A 675 14.76 -22.60 -9.63
C ALA A 675 14.50 -21.13 -10.06
N PRO A 676 15.54 -20.32 -10.31
CA PRO A 676 15.44 -18.86 -10.30
C PRO A 676 14.83 -18.28 -11.60
N TRP A 677 14.05 -17.20 -11.41
CA TRP A 677 13.68 -16.22 -12.44
C TRP A 677 14.60 -15.00 -12.38
#